data_AF-A0A9P0DMX5-F1
#
_entry.id   AF-A0A9P0DMX5-F1
#
_cell.length_a   1.000
_cell.length_b   1.000
_cell.length_c   1.000
_cell.angle_alpha   90.00
_cell.angle_beta   90.00
_cell.angle_gamma   90.00
#
_symmetry.space_group_name_H-M   'P 1'
#
loop_
_entity.id
_entity.type
_entity.pdbx_description
1 polymer ?
#
loop_
_entity_poly.entity_id
_entity_poly.type
_entity_poly.pdbx_seq_one_letter_code
_entity_poly.pdbx_strand_id
1 'polypeptide(L)'
;MSEYEDDFKKMYVFKITGQCVLPNSTFESPKWTIAELQNRKKELNKVKGLLSKYKLKIWTKHTANRDRAGFVIKKLSENIQPELLTQAWCKFYEILGQFPIVPLCAVDQKKLQSLHLCEAPGAFVCALNHYLKVNFPGLDWEWMANTLNPNYEGNELSQMIPDDRFISCTLKHWHFGADFSGDITQFCNHKQILEYYKRNGKKVSLITADGSVDCMKDPGEQERHVEHLHFCETMTALAILQKGGAFVLKIFTIFEESTINLLFLLNCVFEKVTIFKPCSSKSGNSEVYVINTKYKGFSSLEKLWVKLSNVYKDKTLYDTKSMFHSSIIPTDFFTEISHCTDFFMEKQTQTILDNIYHFEHKSFDNVYITKSFIAQIYMTKYDLKPIPKEQKIVPIINITDNWRVHRTVKIRGFMKVSMEDLKQMCSKSTDILQIEIGKQITEVKNSKFTHRDNLTKIPHMFKNIKKSTQLYSKLLNLLNKMNVVINVDDFSLQLFHRFQRALFQEIFQNISQEKNFIFINIPFISHFLVGLLYILVFAYESVHFGSGIIILSKPIPHQIANVKNILSELDLNFYNLDQLNKESNFNKDIIQIVSPNLLDTSCLIETIWNYNNQLFCQNQCFVRTVHSFDIKRLKT
;
A
#
# COMPACT_ATOMS: atom_id res chain seq x y z
N MET A 1 -8.22 -15.78 -36.21
CA MET A 1 -7.05 -15.74 -35.31
C MET A 1 -6.31 -14.41 -35.39
N SER A 2 -5.96 -13.89 -36.58
CA SER A 2 -5.24 -12.61 -36.72
C SER A 2 -5.93 -11.41 -36.07
N GLU A 3 -7.26 -11.29 -36.16
CA GLU A 3 -8.03 -10.20 -35.55
C GLU A 3 -7.83 -10.06 -34.03
N TYR A 4 -7.67 -11.18 -33.31
CA TYR A 4 -7.51 -11.19 -31.86
C TYR A 4 -6.06 -10.98 -31.41
N GLU A 5 -5.09 -11.13 -32.33
CA GLU A 5 -3.69 -10.87 -31.99
C GLU A 5 -3.38 -9.39 -31.82
N ASP A 6 -4.16 -8.51 -32.47
CA ASP A 6 -3.97 -7.05 -32.39
C ASP A 6 -4.22 -6.52 -30.97
N ASP A 7 -5.06 -7.21 -30.19
CA ASP A 7 -5.27 -6.92 -28.77
C ASP A 7 -3.96 -7.02 -27.95
N PHE A 8 -2.97 -7.79 -28.42
CA PHE A 8 -1.65 -7.99 -27.80
C PHE A 8 -0.52 -7.17 -28.45
N LYS A 9 -0.82 -6.38 -29.49
CA LYS A 9 0.17 -5.58 -30.25
C LYS A 9 0.06 -4.07 -29.97
N LYS A 10 -0.61 -3.68 -28.88
CA LYS A 10 -0.79 -2.27 -28.46
C LYS A 10 0.50 -1.71 -27.86
N MET A 11 1.53 -1.55 -28.68
CA MET A 11 2.85 -1.02 -28.29
C MET A 11 3.32 0.07 -29.24
N TYR A 12 4.06 1.04 -28.70
CA TYR A 12 4.72 2.11 -29.45
C TYR A 12 6.21 2.12 -29.10
N VAL A 13 7.07 2.01 -30.11
CA VAL A 13 8.54 2.03 -29.96
C VAL A 13 9.05 3.35 -30.52
N PHE A 14 9.74 4.13 -29.68
CA PHE A 14 10.34 5.39 -30.10
C PHE A 14 11.41 5.18 -31.17
N LYS A 15 11.31 5.92 -32.28
CA LYS A 15 12.27 5.88 -33.39
C LYS A 15 13.11 7.16 -33.43
N ILE A 16 13.97 7.34 -32.44
CA ILE A 16 14.84 8.53 -32.35
C ILE A 16 16.02 8.33 -33.30
N THR A 17 16.23 9.28 -34.23
CA THR A 17 17.21 9.13 -35.32
C THR A 17 18.65 9.46 -34.89
N GLY A 18 18.83 10.13 -33.74
CA GLY A 18 20.13 10.46 -33.14
C GLY A 18 20.35 9.87 -31.74
N GLN A 19 21.55 10.03 -31.18
CA GLN A 19 21.80 9.70 -29.77
C GLN A 19 21.08 10.72 -28.87
N CYS A 20 20.13 10.24 -28.05
CA CYS A 20 19.59 11.01 -26.94
C CYS A 20 20.71 11.24 -25.91
N VAL A 21 21.22 12.47 -25.84
CA VAL A 21 22.26 12.89 -24.89
C VAL A 21 21.63 13.74 -23.79
N LEU A 22 21.94 13.40 -22.53
CA LEU A 22 21.47 14.17 -21.40
C LEU A 22 22.17 15.54 -21.32
N PRO A 23 21.43 16.61 -20.99
CA PRO A 23 22.03 17.90 -20.71
C PRO A 23 22.86 17.87 -19.42
N ASN A 24 23.65 18.92 -19.20
CA ASN A 24 24.45 19.08 -17.97
C ASN A 24 23.65 19.73 -16.81
N SER A 25 22.44 20.23 -17.07
CA SER A 25 21.58 20.84 -16.05
C SER A 25 20.12 20.40 -16.14
N THR A 26 19.38 20.60 -15.05
CA THR A 26 17.97 20.20 -14.92
C THR A 26 17.26 21.09 -13.90
N PHE A 27 15.94 21.29 -14.03
CA PHE A 27 15.11 22.10 -13.13
C PHE A 27 15.59 23.57 -12.99
N GLU A 28 15.94 24.19 -14.11
CA GLU A 28 16.37 25.61 -14.19
C GLU A 28 15.36 26.51 -14.93
N SER A 29 14.45 25.92 -15.70
CA SER A 29 13.44 26.66 -16.47
C SER A 29 12.04 26.52 -15.86
N PRO A 30 11.12 27.47 -16.14
CA PRO A 30 9.71 27.30 -15.79
C PRO A 30 9.11 26.06 -16.49
N LYS A 31 8.01 25.55 -15.94
CA LYS A 31 7.17 24.57 -16.63
C LYS A 31 6.66 25.15 -17.95
N TRP A 32 6.57 24.31 -18.97
CA TRP A 32 6.14 24.66 -20.32
C TRP A 32 5.00 23.75 -20.77
N THR A 33 4.30 24.13 -21.84
CA THR A 33 3.20 23.32 -22.40
C THR A 33 3.30 23.28 -23.93
N ILE A 34 2.75 22.22 -24.52
CA ILE A 34 2.62 22.09 -25.98
C ILE A 34 1.12 22.21 -26.30
N ALA A 35 0.74 23.28 -27.00
CA ALA A 35 -0.66 23.60 -27.28
C ALA A 35 -1.41 22.43 -27.96
N GLU A 36 -0.75 21.73 -28.87
CA GLU A 36 -1.29 20.57 -29.58
C GLU A 36 -1.64 19.41 -28.62
N LEU A 37 -0.73 19.04 -27.71
CA LEU A 37 -0.98 18.00 -26.70
C LEU A 37 -2.06 18.42 -25.69
N GLN A 38 -2.11 19.71 -25.34
CA GLN A 38 -3.16 20.22 -24.45
C GLN A 38 -4.54 20.23 -25.13
N ASN A 39 -4.61 20.39 -26.46
CA ASN A 39 -5.85 20.20 -27.21
C ASN A 39 -6.28 18.73 -27.22
N ARG A 40 -5.36 17.80 -27.48
CA ARG A 40 -5.63 16.35 -27.37
C ARG A 40 -6.13 15.93 -25.99
N LYS A 41 -5.52 16.48 -24.93
CA LYS A 41 -5.99 16.30 -23.55
C LYS A 41 -7.46 16.71 -23.38
N LYS A 42 -7.83 17.89 -23.89
CA LYS A 42 -9.22 18.38 -23.85
C LYS A 42 -10.15 17.47 -24.66
N GLU A 43 -9.73 16.99 -25.82
CA GLU A 43 -10.51 16.08 -26.66
C GLU A 43 -10.78 14.74 -25.98
N LEU A 44 -9.74 14.09 -25.45
CA LEU A 44 -9.89 12.84 -24.72
C LEU A 44 -10.75 13.03 -23.46
N ASN A 45 -10.56 14.14 -22.73
CA ASN A 45 -11.37 14.44 -21.55
C ASN A 45 -12.83 14.74 -21.91
N LYS A 46 -13.12 15.32 -23.08
CA LYS A 46 -14.49 15.47 -23.60
C LYS A 46 -15.14 14.09 -23.81
N VAL A 47 -14.42 13.14 -24.39
CA VAL A 47 -14.90 11.76 -24.59
C VAL A 47 -15.13 11.05 -23.25
N LYS A 48 -14.16 11.13 -22.31
CA LYS A 48 -14.30 10.59 -20.96
C LYS A 48 -15.49 11.22 -20.22
N GLY A 49 -15.73 12.52 -20.42
CA GLY A 49 -16.84 13.26 -19.81
C GLY A 49 -18.23 12.77 -20.24
N LEU A 50 -18.34 12.09 -21.40
CA LEU A 50 -19.60 11.44 -21.82
C LEU A 50 -20.05 10.35 -20.83
N LEU A 51 -19.14 9.84 -20.00
CA LEU A 51 -19.41 8.78 -19.03
C LEU A 51 -20.10 9.27 -17.76
N SER A 52 -20.04 10.58 -17.47
CA SER A 52 -20.55 11.17 -16.22
C SER A 52 -22.06 11.01 -16.04
N LYS A 53 -22.81 10.79 -17.12
CA LYS A 53 -24.27 10.56 -17.06
C LYS A 53 -24.66 9.15 -16.59
N TYR A 54 -23.73 8.19 -16.58
CA TYR A 54 -24.02 6.81 -16.21
C TYR A 54 -23.76 6.54 -14.73
N LYS A 55 -24.64 5.76 -14.09
CA LYS A 55 -24.43 5.29 -12.72
C LYS A 55 -23.20 4.37 -12.69
N LEU A 56 -22.18 4.74 -11.89
CA LEU A 56 -20.87 4.07 -11.83
C LEU A 56 -20.97 2.54 -11.71
N LYS A 57 -21.82 2.03 -10.80
CA LYS A 57 -22.00 0.59 -10.59
C LYS A 57 -22.54 -0.14 -11.83
N ILE A 58 -23.49 0.47 -12.54
CA ILE A 58 -24.12 -0.10 -13.73
C ILE A 58 -23.11 -0.06 -14.90
N TRP A 59 -22.47 1.08 -15.09
CA TRP A 59 -21.45 1.28 -16.12
C TRP A 59 -20.25 0.34 -15.94
N THR A 60 -19.77 0.16 -14.71
CA THR A 60 -18.68 -0.77 -14.38
C THR A 60 -19.07 -2.21 -14.72
N LYS A 61 -20.31 -2.63 -14.42
CA LYS A 61 -20.81 -3.96 -14.79
C LYS A 61 -20.87 -4.14 -16.31
N HIS A 62 -21.35 -3.12 -17.03
CA HIS A 62 -21.41 -3.14 -18.49
C HIS A 62 -20.02 -3.26 -19.11
N THR A 63 -19.09 -2.38 -18.74
CA THR A 63 -17.73 -2.39 -19.29
C THR A 63 -16.97 -3.66 -18.92
N ALA A 64 -17.17 -4.24 -17.73
CA ALA A 64 -16.62 -5.56 -17.38
C ALA A 64 -17.20 -6.69 -18.25
N ASN A 65 -18.49 -6.63 -18.58
CA ASN A 65 -19.12 -7.57 -19.50
C ASN A 65 -18.63 -7.40 -20.94
N ARG A 66 -18.27 -6.18 -21.35
CA ARG A 66 -17.72 -5.87 -22.67
C ARG A 66 -16.21 -6.09 -22.78
N ASP A 67 -15.49 -6.19 -21.66
CA ASP A 67 -14.04 -6.38 -21.66
C ASP A 67 -13.65 -7.66 -22.39
N ARG A 68 -12.96 -7.47 -23.51
CA ARG A 68 -12.45 -8.52 -24.41
C ARG A 68 -11.49 -9.46 -23.69
N ALA A 69 -10.74 -9.00 -22.70
CA ALA A 69 -9.85 -9.84 -21.88
C ALA A 69 -10.55 -10.46 -20.64
N GLY A 70 -11.87 -10.27 -20.50
CA GLY A 70 -12.61 -10.58 -19.26
C GLY A 70 -12.63 -12.05 -18.84
N PHE A 71 -12.23 -13.00 -19.70
CA PHE A 71 -12.09 -14.42 -19.33
C PHE A 71 -10.66 -14.85 -19.00
N VAL A 72 -9.64 -14.00 -19.16
CA VAL A 72 -8.24 -14.35 -18.88
C VAL A 72 -8.09 -14.80 -17.42
N ILE A 73 -8.49 -13.98 -16.45
CA ILE A 73 -8.40 -14.33 -15.01
C ILE A 73 -9.15 -15.63 -14.70
N LYS A 74 -10.38 -15.77 -15.21
CA LYS A 74 -11.19 -16.97 -14.99
C LYS A 74 -10.45 -18.21 -15.52
N LYS A 75 -9.97 -18.17 -16.76
CA LYS A 75 -9.29 -19.30 -17.38
C LYS A 75 -7.98 -19.64 -16.65
N LEU A 76 -7.19 -18.64 -16.24
CA LEU A 76 -5.98 -18.89 -15.44
C LEU A 76 -6.32 -19.53 -14.08
N SER A 77 -7.38 -19.07 -13.42
CA SER A 77 -7.83 -19.64 -12.15
C SER A 77 -8.25 -21.11 -12.29
N GLU A 78 -8.84 -21.49 -13.42
CA GLU A 78 -9.29 -22.86 -13.68
C GLU A 78 -8.13 -23.79 -14.09
N ASN A 79 -7.14 -23.28 -14.83
CA ASN A 79 -6.15 -24.13 -15.52
C ASN A 79 -4.78 -24.17 -14.83
N ILE A 80 -4.33 -23.09 -14.17
CA ILE A 80 -2.98 -23.02 -13.58
C ILE A 80 -2.94 -22.58 -12.12
N GLN A 81 -4.02 -21.98 -11.59
CA GLN A 81 -4.17 -21.58 -10.18
C GLN A 81 -2.95 -20.83 -9.60
N PRO A 82 -2.55 -19.69 -10.19
CA PRO A 82 -1.37 -18.97 -9.74
C PRO A 82 -1.63 -18.28 -8.40
N GLU A 83 -0.56 -17.99 -7.67
CA GLU A 83 -0.61 -17.28 -6.38
C GLU A 83 -1.00 -15.80 -6.61
N LEU A 84 -1.92 -15.29 -5.79
CA LEU A 84 -2.40 -13.89 -5.85
C LEU A 84 -2.81 -13.44 -7.27
N LEU A 85 -3.64 -14.25 -7.93
CA LEU A 85 -4.12 -13.94 -9.28
C LEU A 85 -5.01 -12.69 -9.28
N THR A 86 -4.51 -11.62 -9.89
CA THR A 86 -5.23 -10.36 -10.09
C THR A 86 -5.08 -9.88 -11.53
N GLN A 87 -5.76 -8.78 -11.87
CA GLN A 87 -5.54 -8.13 -13.17
C GLN A 87 -4.09 -7.64 -13.32
N ALA A 88 -3.47 -7.14 -12.24
CA ALA A 88 -2.06 -6.72 -12.24
C ALA A 88 -1.11 -7.89 -12.52
N TRP A 89 -1.39 -9.08 -11.95
CA TRP A 89 -0.66 -10.31 -12.26
C TRP A 89 -0.67 -10.60 -13.76
N CYS A 90 -1.85 -10.51 -14.40
CA CYS A 90 -2.00 -10.76 -15.83
C CYS A 90 -1.25 -9.73 -16.68
N LYS A 91 -1.31 -8.44 -16.31
CA LYS A 91 -0.58 -7.37 -17.02
C LYS A 91 0.92 -7.63 -16.99
N PHE A 92 1.47 -7.99 -15.82
CA PHE A 92 2.91 -8.18 -15.71
C PHE A 92 3.38 -9.48 -16.34
N TYR A 93 2.62 -10.58 -16.22
CA TYR A 93 2.96 -11.81 -16.95
C TYR A 93 2.97 -11.59 -18.46
N GLU A 94 2.04 -10.78 -18.98
CA GLU A 94 2.01 -10.38 -20.38
C GLU A 94 3.26 -9.56 -20.76
N ILE A 95 3.68 -8.62 -19.91
CA ILE A 95 4.92 -7.85 -20.10
C ILE A 95 6.15 -8.77 -20.10
N LEU A 96 6.24 -9.73 -19.17
CA LEU A 96 7.32 -10.70 -19.08
C LEU A 96 7.40 -11.58 -20.34
N GLY A 97 6.26 -12.03 -20.87
CA GLY A 97 6.21 -12.83 -22.09
C GLY A 97 6.48 -12.06 -23.39
N GLN A 98 6.29 -10.73 -23.39
CA GLN A 98 6.40 -9.90 -24.59
C GLN A 98 7.76 -9.17 -24.72
N PHE A 99 8.49 -9.01 -23.61
CA PHE A 99 9.74 -8.25 -23.56
C PHE A 99 10.84 -8.99 -22.78
N PRO A 100 12.12 -8.77 -23.07
CA PRO A 100 13.25 -9.38 -22.35
C PRO A 100 13.47 -8.68 -20.99
N ILE A 101 12.49 -8.78 -20.10
CA ILE A 101 12.48 -8.11 -18.79
C ILE A 101 13.41 -8.80 -17.80
N VAL A 102 13.54 -10.12 -17.87
CA VAL A 102 14.60 -10.86 -17.18
C VAL A 102 15.88 -10.61 -17.97
N PRO A 103 16.79 -9.73 -17.50
CA PRO A 103 17.91 -9.28 -18.31
C PRO A 103 18.96 -10.39 -18.44
N LEU A 104 19.70 -10.39 -19.55
CA LEU A 104 20.74 -11.39 -19.82
C LEU A 104 21.76 -11.51 -18.68
N CYS A 105 22.14 -10.40 -18.04
CA CYS A 105 23.06 -10.42 -16.91
C CYS A 105 22.57 -11.28 -15.73
N ALA A 106 21.26 -11.38 -15.51
CA ALA A 106 20.69 -12.24 -14.47
C ALA A 106 20.69 -13.72 -14.91
N VAL A 107 20.39 -13.98 -16.18
CA VAL A 107 20.41 -15.33 -16.77
C VAL A 107 21.82 -15.91 -16.74
N ASP A 108 22.80 -15.14 -17.20
CA ASP A 108 24.22 -15.54 -17.27
C ASP A 108 24.79 -15.85 -15.87
N GLN A 109 24.41 -15.05 -14.88
CA GLN A 109 24.84 -15.21 -13.48
C GLN A 109 24.00 -16.24 -12.71
N LYS A 110 22.94 -16.78 -13.31
CA LYS A 110 21.91 -17.61 -12.68
C LYS A 110 21.32 -17.00 -11.40
N LYS A 111 21.33 -15.67 -11.29
CA LYS A 111 20.85 -14.94 -10.12
C LYS A 111 20.11 -13.68 -10.56
N LEU A 112 18.85 -13.57 -10.15
CA LEU A 112 18.03 -12.38 -10.33
C LEU A 112 17.83 -11.70 -8.98
N GLN A 113 18.03 -10.39 -8.97
CA GLN A 113 17.59 -9.56 -7.87
C GLN A 113 16.61 -8.51 -8.35
N SER A 114 15.42 -8.49 -7.76
CA SER A 114 14.36 -7.53 -8.13
C SER A 114 13.92 -6.62 -6.98
N LEU A 115 13.51 -5.40 -7.35
CA LEU A 115 12.85 -4.45 -6.45
C LEU A 115 11.51 -4.02 -7.07
N HIS A 116 10.45 -4.08 -6.28
CA HIS A 116 9.10 -3.75 -6.73
C HIS A 116 8.59 -2.53 -5.96
N LEU A 117 8.45 -1.38 -6.62
CA LEU A 117 8.02 -0.11 -6.04
C LEU A 117 6.50 0.04 -6.17
N CYS A 118 5.88 0.54 -5.10
CA CYS A 118 4.43 0.69 -4.98
C CYS A 118 3.64 -0.59 -5.35
N GLU A 119 4.12 -1.73 -4.84
CA GLU A 119 3.77 -3.08 -5.34
C GLU A 119 2.48 -3.67 -4.76
N ALA A 120 1.90 -3.07 -3.70
CA ALA A 120 0.80 -3.69 -2.97
C ALA A 120 -0.34 -4.17 -3.90
N PRO A 121 -0.87 -5.41 -3.71
CA PRO A 121 -0.55 -6.34 -2.62
C PRO A 121 0.69 -7.25 -2.86
N GLY A 122 1.32 -7.26 -4.05
CA GLY A 122 2.36 -8.25 -4.42
C GLY A 122 2.11 -9.01 -5.72
N ALA A 123 1.24 -8.50 -6.60
CA ALA A 123 0.79 -9.23 -7.78
C ALA A 123 1.88 -9.39 -8.84
N PHE A 124 2.74 -8.39 -9.06
CA PHE A 124 3.86 -8.51 -9.99
C PHE A 124 4.93 -9.44 -9.43
N VAL A 125 5.16 -9.42 -8.11
CA VAL A 125 6.06 -10.37 -7.43
C VAL A 125 5.60 -11.82 -7.66
N CYS A 126 4.31 -12.11 -7.47
CA CYS A 126 3.77 -13.45 -7.69
C CYS A 126 3.79 -13.86 -9.18
N ALA A 127 3.55 -12.92 -10.09
CA ALA A 127 3.66 -13.16 -11.53
C ALA A 127 5.10 -13.44 -11.96
N LEU A 128 6.07 -12.70 -11.41
CA LEU A 128 7.49 -12.92 -11.65
C LEU A 128 7.90 -14.31 -11.17
N ASN A 129 7.55 -14.69 -9.94
CA ASN A 129 7.85 -16.04 -9.43
C ASN A 129 7.38 -17.11 -10.40
N HIS A 130 6.10 -17.05 -10.78
CA HIS A 130 5.50 -18.03 -11.68
C HIS A 130 6.22 -18.07 -13.03
N TYR A 131 6.52 -16.91 -13.62
CA TYR A 131 7.24 -16.81 -14.88
C TYR A 131 8.65 -17.41 -14.80
N LEU A 132 9.38 -17.14 -13.71
CA LEU A 132 10.73 -17.66 -13.49
C LEU A 132 10.74 -19.18 -13.30
N LYS A 133 9.79 -19.74 -12.54
CA LYS A 133 9.70 -21.20 -12.33
C LYS A 133 9.40 -21.95 -13.62
N VAL A 134 8.60 -21.36 -14.51
CA VAL A 134 8.26 -21.95 -15.81
C VAL A 134 9.41 -21.82 -16.82
N ASN A 135 9.99 -20.62 -16.94
CA ASN A 135 10.88 -20.28 -18.06
C ASN A 135 12.38 -20.31 -17.71
N PHE A 136 12.73 -20.18 -16.44
CA PHE A 136 14.12 -20.12 -15.96
C PHE A 136 14.32 -21.07 -14.76
N PRO A 137 14.08 -22.40 -14.94
CA PRO A 137 14.23 -23.35 -13.86
C PRO A 137 15.69 -23.34 -13.34
N GLY A 138 15.83 -23.19 -12.02
CA GLY A 138 17.15 -23.13 -11.36
C GLY A 138 17.76 -21.72 -11.25
N LEU A 139 17.08 -20.67 -11.72
CA LEU A 139 17.47 -19.29 -11.43
C LEU A 139 17.23 -18.99 -9.94
N ASP A 140 18.28 -18.55 -9.24
CA ASP A 140 18.15 -18.02 -7.88
C ASP A 140 17.51 -16.63 -7.93
N TRP A 141 16.50 -16.38 -7.09
CA TRP A 141 15.75 -15.14 -7.11
C TRP A 141 15.56 -14.58 -5.71
N GLU A 142 16.11 -13.40 -5.49
CA GLU A 142 15.86 -12.57 -4.32
C GLU A 142 15.03 -11.36 -4.72
N TRP A 143 14.03 -11.03 -3.91
CA TRP A 143 13.20 -9.85 -4.14
C TRP A 143 12.99 -9.05 -2.85
N MET A 144 12.82 -7.75 -3.04
CA MET A 144 12.27 -6.82 -2.06
C MET A 144 11.17 -5.99 -2.72
N ALA A 145 10.27 -5.45 -1.91
CA ALA A 145 9.21 -4.56 -2.38
C ALA A 145 9.06 -3.34 -1.48
N ASN A 146 8.47 -2.27 -1.99
CA ASN A 146 8.04 -1.10 -1.25
C ASN A 146 6.58 -0.80 -1.60
N THR A 147 5.85 -0.28 -0.62
CA THR A 147 4.49 0.24 -0.77
C THR A 147 4.16 1.07 0.47
N LEU A 148 3.11 1.90 0.41
CA LEU A 148 2.52 2.48 1.61
C LEU A 148 2.16 1.36 2.60
N ASN A 149 2.69 1.47 3.82
CA ASN A 149 2.57 0.45 4.85
C ASN A 149 1.11 0.32 5.31
N PRO A 150 0.46 -0.86 5.13
CA PRO A 150 -0.91 -1.08 5.59
C PRO A 150 -1.06 -1.09 7.12
N ASN A 151 0.05 -1.23 7.84
CA ASN A 151 0.07 -1.21 9.30
C ASN A 151 0.46 0.17 9.87
N TYR A 152 0.68 1.19 9.02
CA TYR A 152 0.87 2.57 9.46
C TYR A 152 -0.45 3.35 9.34
N GLU A 153 -1.08 3.65 10.47
CA GLU A 153 -2.42 4.24 10.52
C GLU A 153 -2.48 5.68 10.01
N GLY A 154 -1.34 6.35 9.88
CA GLY A 154 -1.25 7.68 9.29
C GLY A 154 -1.47 7.71 7.78
N ASN A 155 -1.45 6.56 7.10
CA ASN A 155 -1.70 6.46 5.66
C ASN A 155 -3.20 6.61 5.34
N GLU A 156 -3.53 7.31 4.25
CA GLU A 156 -4.91 7.46 3.80
C GLU A 156 -5.37 6.28 2.95
N LEU A 157 -6.54 5.70 3.26
CA LEU A 157 -7.12 4.61 2.46
C LEU A 157 -7.43 5.00 1.00
N SER A 158 -7.58 6.29 0.68
CA SER A 158 -7.72 6.77 -0.71
C SER A 158 -6.40 6.79 -1.47
N GLN A 159 -5.27 6.71 -0.78
CA GLN A 159 -3.94 6.78 -1.40
C GLN A 159 -3.28 5.40 -1.50
N MET A 160 -3.89 4.36 -0.94
CA MET A 160 -3.26 3.05 -0.80
C MET A 160 -4.20 1.88 -1.11
N ILE A 161 -3.60 0.72 -1.38
CA ILE A 161 -4.30 -0.57 -1.45
C ILE A 161 -4.20 -1.24 -0.08
N PRO A 162 -5.33 -1.47 0.63
CA PRO A 162 -5.31 -2.03 1.98
C PRO A 162 -5.18 -3.57 2.02
N ASP A 163 -5.10 -4.22 0.86
CA ASP A 163 -4.90 -5.68 0.78
C ASP A 163 -3.50 -6.06 1.26
N ASP A 164 -3.40 -6.60 2.47
CA ASP A 164 -2.15 -6.97 3.14
C ASP A 164 -1.93 -8.49 3.24
N ARG A 165 -2.71 -9.30 2.52
CA ARG A 165 -2.71 -10.76 2.68
C ARG A 165 -1.37 -11.41 2.30
N PHE A 166 -0.77 -10.93 1.22
CA PHE A 166 0.57 -11.37 0.81
C PHE A 166 1.66 -10.65 1.61
N ILE A 167 1.45 -9.35 1.91
CA ILE A 167 2.39 -8.52 2.68
C ILE A 167 2.64 -9.13 4.06
N SER A 168 1.59 -9.47 4.82
CA SER A 168 1.68 -10.08 6.15
C SER A 168 2.53 -11.35 6.15
N CYS A 169 2.27 -12.26 5.20
CA CYS A 169 3.01 -13.51 5.06
C CYS A 169 4.48 -13.32 4.63
N THR A 170 4.84 -12.13 4.12
CA THR A 170 6.16 -11.86 3.53
C THR A 170 6.84 -10.60 4.09
N LEU A 171 6.44 -10.10 5.27
CA LEU A 171 6.84 -8.80 5.83
C LEU A 171 8.34 -8.49 5.74
N LYS A 172 9.21 -9.50 5.95
CA LYS A 172 10.67 -9.36 5.85
C LYS A 172 11.19 -8.90 4.47
N HIS A 173 10.37 -9.00 3.43
CA HIS A 173 10.68 -8.58 2.05
C HIS A 173 10.17 -7.18 1.73
N TRP A 174 9.57 -6.46 2.69
CA TRP A 174 8.98 -5.14 2.46
C TRP A 174 9.79 -4.03 3.12
N HIS A 175 10.17 -3.03 2.32
CA HIS A 175 10.78 -1.79 2.77
C HIS A 175 9.70 -0.73 3.00
N PHE A 176 9.45 -0.40 4.27
CA PHE A 176 8.55 0.70 4.66
C PHE A 176 9.28 2.03 4.89
N GLY A 177 10.59 2.09 4.64
CA GLY A 177 11.36 3.32 4.72
C GLY A 177 11.71 3.75 6.15
N ALA A 178 12.49 4.82 6.26
CA ALA A 178 12.97 5.35 7.54
C ALA A 178 11.85 5.88 8.43
N ASP A 179 10.74 6.32 7.82
CA ASP A 179 9.59 6.88 8.51
C ASP A 179 8.44 5.86 8.70
N PHE A 180 8.65 4.61 8.27
CA PHE A 180 7.73 3.48 8.36
C PHE A 180 6.38 3.65 7.64
N SER A 181 6.14 4.78 6.96
CA SER A 181 4.92 5.02 6.18
C SER A 181 4.92 4.26 4.86
N GLY A 182 6.09 3.91 4.34
CA GLY A 182 6.26 3.30 3.04
C GLY A 182 6.10 4.26 1.86
N ASP A 183 5.87 5.55 2.10
CA ASP A 183 5.72 6.56 1.06
C ASP A 183 7.06 6.82 0.36
N ILE A 184 7.18 6.32 -0.87
CA ILE A 184 8.39 6.47 -1.68
C ILE A 184 8.65 7.94 -2.04
N THR A 185 7.65 8.81 -2.01
CA THR A 185 7.83 10.24 -2.29
C THR A 185 8.58 10.97 -1.16
N GLN A 186 8.69 10.35 0.02
CA GLN A 186 9.54 10.86 1.10
C GLN A 186 11.01 10.52 0.83
N PHE A 187 11.84 11.56 0.70
CA PHE A 187 13.27 11.38 0.42
C PHE A 187 14.01 10.52 1.46
N CYS A 188 13.60 10.56 2.74
CA CYS A 188 14.18 9.70 3.78
C CYS A 188 13.96 8.21 3.51
N ASN A 189 12.80 7.83 2.96
CA ASN A 189 12.45 6.45 2.62
C ASN A 189 13.26 5.98 1.41
N HIS A 190 13.32 6.80 0.37
CA HIS A 190 14.20 6.58 -0.78
C HIS A 190 15.65 6.34 -0.34
N LYS A 191 16.21 7.24 0.49
CA LYS A 191 17.59 7.14 0.99
C LYS A 191 17.84 5.83 1.75
N GLN A 192 16.92 5.41 2.61
CA GLN A 192 17.06 4.15 3.36
C GLN A 192 17.12 2.94 2.43
N ILE A 193 16.29 2.90 1.37
CA ILE A 193 16.33 1.85 0.35
C ILE A 193 17.69 1.84 -0.34
N LEU A 194 18.21 3.00 -0.76
CA LEU A 194 19.55 3.09 -1.37
C LEU A 194 20.64 2.55 -0.43
N GLU A 195 20.60 2.92 0.85
CA GLU A 195 21.56 2.46 1.85
C GLU A 195 21.49 0.95 2.06
N TYR A 196 20.31 0.34 2.04
CA TYR A 196 20.15 -1.11 2.12
C TYR A 196 20.89 -1.81 0.98
N TYR A 197 20.69 -1.41 -0.27
CA TYR A 197 21.37 -2.03 -1.40
C TYR A 197 22.88 -1.78 -1.40
N LYS A 198 23.29 -0.55 -1.06
CA LYS A 198 24.70 -0.18 -0.96
C LYS A 198 25.45 -0.97 0.11
N ARG A 199 24.90 -1.09 1.32
CA ARG A 199 25.52 -1.81 2.45
C ARG A 199 25.63 -3.31 2.20
N ASN A 200 24.64 -3.89 1.53
CA ASN A 200 24.61 -5.32 1.24
C ASN A 200 25.31 -5.71 -0.08
N GLY A 201 25.91 -4.75 -0.81
CA GLY A 201 26.60 -5.01 -2.07
C GLY A 201 25.70 -5.62 -3.16
N LYS A 202 24.40 -5.39 -3.05
CA LYS A 202 23.37 -6.06 -3.84
C LYS A 202 23.15 -5.37 -5.18
N LYS A 203 23.06 -6.13 -6.27
CA LYS A 203 22.94 -5.62 -7.64
C LYS A 203 21.55 -5.93 -8.20
N VAL A 204 20.68 -4.92 -8.22
CA VAL A 204 19.30 -5.09 -8.71
C VAL A 204 19.28 -5.05 -10.23
N SER A 205 18.75 -6.10 -10.85
CA SER A 205 18.70 -6.27 -12.30
C SER A 205 17.32 -5.98 -12.88
N LEU A 206 16.28 -6.02 -12.06
CA LEU A 206 14.91 -5.73 -12.46
C LEU A 206 14.24 -4.82 -11.43
N ILE A 207 13.67 -3.71 -11.88
CA ILE A 207 12.80 -2.87 -11.06
C ILE A 207 11.43 -2.74 -11.72
N THR A 208 10.37 -2.84 -10.92
CA THR A 208 9.01 -2.50 -11.36
C THR A 208 8.45 -1.36 -10.52
N ALA A 209 7.59 -0.54 -11.10
CA ALA A 209 6.89 0.56 -10.45
C ALA A 209 5.43 0.55 -10.95
N ASP A 210 4.51 0.20 -10.04
CA ASP A 210 3.06 0.14 -10.33
C ASP A 210 2.27 1.10 -9.43
N GLY A 211 2.88 2.23 -9.05
CA GLY A 211 2.26 3.27 -8.22
C GLY A 211 1.11 4.00 -8.90
N SER A 212 0.09 4.35 -8.10
CA SER A 212 -1.01 5.22 -8.49
C SER A 212 -1.73 5.73 -7.23
N VAL A 213 -2.50 6.80 -7.39
CA VAL A 213 -3.41 7.33 -6.37
C VAL A 213 -4.86 7.29 -6.85
N ASP A 214 -5.83 7.45 -5.95
CA ASP A 214 -7.24 7.57 -6.31
C ASP A 214 -7.54 8.94 -6.95
N CYS A 215 -7.66 8.95 -8.28
CA CYS A 215 -8.01 10.14 -9.06
C CYS A 215 -9.51 10.23 -9.40
N MET A 216 -10.40 9.49 -8.72
CA MET A 216 -11.84 9.46 -9.09
C MET A 216 -12.54 10.82 -9.01
N LYS A 217 -12.04 11.75 -8.19
CA LYS A 217 -12.57 13.12 -8.08
C LYS A 217 -12.15 14.02 -9.23
N ASP A 218 -11.03 13.73 -9.88
CA ASP A 218 -10.47 14.53 -10.96
C ASP A 218 -9.75 13.63 -12.00
N PRO A 219 -10.50 12.77 -12.70
CA PRO A 219 -9.92 11.79 -13.62
C PRO A 219 -9.30 12.42 -14.87
N GLY A 220 -9.64 13.69 -15.18
CA GLY A 220 -9.11 14.43 -16.32
C GLY A 220 -7.66 14.91 -16.13
N GLU A 221 -7.23 15.06 -14.88
CA GLU A 221 -5.87 15.49 -14.49
C GLU A 221 -5.06 14.35 -13.88
N GLN A 222 -5.44 13.09 -14.11
CA GLN A 222 -4.77 11.91 -13.55
C GLN A 222 -3.25 11.96 -13.70
N GLU A 223 -2.75 12.39 -14.86
CA GLU A 223 -1.32 12.54 -15.14
C GLU A 223 -0.60 13.48 -14.16
N ARG A 224 -1.20 14.64 -13.86
CA ARG A 224 -0.65 15.61 -12.90
C ARG A 224 -0.73 15.15 -11.45
N HIS A 225 -1.71 14.30 -11.11
CA HIS A 225 -1.83 13.77 -9.75
C HIS A 225 -0.73 12.75 -9.43
N VAL A 226 -0.16 12.08 -10.44
CA VAL A 226 0.88 11.04 -10.24
C VAL A 226 2.27 11.41 -10.76
N GLU A 227 2.44 12.55 -11.44
CA GLU A 227 3.73 12.93 -12.04
C GLU A 227 4.90 12.91 -11.04
N HIS A 228 4.69 13.43 -9.82
CA HIS A 228 5.70 13.43 -8.78
C HIS A 228 6.02 12.01 -8.29
N LEU A 229 5.01 11.15 -8.18
CA LEU A 229 5.20 9.74 -7.82
C LEU A 229 6.06 9.03 -8.88
N HIS A 230 5.73 9.17 -10.16
CA HIS A 230 6.51 8.58 -11.25
C HIS A 230 7.95 9.10 -11.28
N PHE A 231 8.17 10.38 -10.99
CA PHE A 231 9.50 10.95 -10.83
C PHE A 231 10.26 10.25 -9.69
N CYS A 232 9.67 10.14 -8.50
CA CYS A 232 10.27 9.48 -7.34
C CYS A 232 10.58 7.99 -7.58
N GLU A 233 9.64 7.25 -8.19
CA GLU A 233 9.84 5.84 -8.58
C GLU A 233 11.00 5.71 -9.57
N THR A 234 11.06 6.58 -10.58
CA THR A 234 12.12 6.56 -11.59
C THR A 234 13.48 6.93 -10.99
N MET A 235 13.56 7.97 -10.15
CA MET A 235 14.81 8.33 -9.48
C MET A 235 15.31 7.20 -8.57
N THR A 236 14.40 6.55 -7.84
CA THR A 236 14.73 5.36 -7.04
C THR A 236 15.24 4.22 -7.91
N ALA A 237 14.57 3.94 -9.02
CA ALA A 237 14.98 2.89 -9.94
C ALA A 237 16.38 3.15 -10.52
N LEU A 238 16.62 4.35 -11.06
CA LEU A 238 17.88 4.71 -11.70
C LEU A 238 19.09 4.71 -10.75
N ALA A 239 18.87 4.97 -9.46
CA ALA A 239 19.91 4.96 -8.44
C ALA A 239 20.35 3.55 -8.02
N ILE A 240 19.46 2.56 -8.15
CA ILE A 240 19.67 1.19 -7.63
C ILE A 240 19.98 0.21 -8.77
N LEU A 241 19.33 0.40 -9.93
CA LEU A 241 19.39 -0.53 -11.04
C LEU A 241 20.83 -0.67 -11.57
N GLN A 242 21.29 -1.90 -11.74
CA GLN A 242 22.60 -2.17 -12.34
C GLN A 242 22.60 -1.92 -13.85
N LYS A 243 23.78 -1.64 -14.40
CA LYS A 243 23.97 -1.59 -15.86
C LYS A 243 23.47 -2.87 -16.52
N GLY A 244 22.76 -2.73 -17.64
CA GLY A 244 22.11 -3.81 -18.37
C GLY A 244 20.76 -4.25 -17.80
N GLY A 245 20.33 -3.72 -16.65
CA GLY A 245 19.05 -4.04 -16.03
C GLY A 245 17.83 -3.51 -16.78
N ALA A 246 16.64 -3.94 -16.32
CA ALA A 246 15.35 -3.55 -16.87
C ALA A 246 14.50 -2.78 -15.83
N PHE A 247 13.68 -1.84 -16.31
CA PHE A 247 12.75 -1.06 -15.50
C PHE A 247 11.38 -0.99 -16.17
N VAL A 248 10.34 -1.39 -15.44
CA VAL A 248 8.93 -1.31 -15.88
C VAL A 248 8.22 -0.26 -15.05
N LEU A 249 7.70 0.78 -15.69
CA LEU A 249 7.00 1.89 -15.04
C LEU A 249 5.58 2.00 -15.58
N LYS A 250 4.57 1.96 -14.71
CA LYS A 250 3.20 2.36 -15.10
C LYS A 250 3.15 3.87 -15.30
N ILE A 251 2.48 4.29 -16.37
CA ILE A 251 2.05 5.68 -16.57
C ILE A 251 0.59 5.72 -17.08
N PHE A 252 0.07 6.92 -17.32
CA PHE A 252 -1.27 7.11 -17.88
C PHE A 252 -1.19 7.79 -19.26
N THR A 253 -1.54 9.07 -19.32
CA THR A 253 -1.43 9.87 -20.54
C THR A 253 -0.04 10.51 -20.67
N ILE A 254 0.23 11.11 -21.84
CA ILE A 254 1.50 11.76 -22.18
C ILE A 254 1.20 13.15 -22.76
N PHE A 255 0.55 14.01 -21.96
CA PHE A 255 0.17 15.37 -22.35
C PHE A 255 0.96 16.45 -21.61
N GLU A 256 1.47 16.13 -20.43
CA GLU A 256 2.17 17.05 -19.54
C GLU A 256 3.69 16.97 -19.77
N GLU A 257 4.34 18.10 -19.60
CA GLU A 257 5.78 18.27 -19.70
C GLU A 257 6.56 17.37 -18.74
N SER A 258 5.98 17.07 -17.58
CA SER A 258 6.59 16.20 -16.58
C SER A 258 6.79 14.78 -17.13
N THR A 259 5.75 14.20 -17.74
CA THR A 259 5.81 12.89 -18.40
C THR A 259 6.72 12.92 -19.62
N ILE A 260 6.65 13.97 -20.45
CA ILE A 260 7.49 14.10 -21.65
C ILE A 260 8.98 14.12 -21.27
N ASN A 261 9.35 14.93 -20.27
CA ASN A 261 10.71 14.98 -19.76
C ASN A 261 11.17 13.64 -19.17
N LEU A 262 10.29 12.95 -18.43
CA LEU A 262 10.58 11.64 -17.87
C LEU A 262 10.86 10.60 -18.97
N LEU A 263 10.05 10.59 -20.03
CA LEU A 263 10.27 9.72 -21.19
C LEU A 263 11.54 10.08 -21.96
N PHE A 264 11.88 11.36 -22.07
CA PHE A 264 13.13 11.81 -22.67
C PHE A 264 14.34 11.31 -21.87
N LEU A 265 14.31 11.50 -20.54
CA LEU A 265 15.34 10.98 -19.62
C LEU A 265 15.52 9.47 -19.79
N LEU A 266 14.42 8.70 -19.80
CA LEU A 266 14.45 7.25 -19.97
C LEU A 266 15.05 6.82 -21.32
N ASN A 267 14.67 7.48 -22.42
CA ASN A 267 15.25 7.22 -23.75
C ASN A 267 16.75 7.56 -23.82
N CYS A 268 17.21 8.51 -23.02
CA CYS A 268 18.62 8.85 -22.93
C CYS A 268 19.43 7.83 -22.11
N VAL A 269 18.85 7.18 -21.09
CA VAL A 269 19.59 6.28 -20.18
C VAL A 269 19.34 4.79 -20.36
N PHE A 270 18.39 4.39 -21.22
CA PHE A 270 18.19 3.01 -21.64
C PHE A 270 18.48 2.85 -23.13
N GLU A 271 18.84 1.65 -23.58
CA GLU A 271 19.03 1.39 -25.02
C GLU A 271 17.69 1.25 -25.76
N LYS A 272 16.67 0.73 -25.09
CA LYS A 272 15.35 0.51 -25.69
C LYS A 272 14.24 0.85 -24.71
N VAL A 273 13.37 1.77 -25.14
CA VAL A 273 12.16 2.20 -24.44
C VAL A 273 10.95 1.92 -25.31
N THR A 274 9.91 1.31 -24.74
CA THR A 274 8.67 0.98 -25.46
C THR A 274 7.49 1.27 -24.56
N ILE A 275 6.46 1.96 -25.07
CA ILE A 275 5.20 2.14 -24.35
C ILE A 275 4.29 0.98 -24.73
N PHE A 276 3.69 0.30 -23.76
CA PHE A 276 2.88 -0.89 -23.98
C PHE A 276 1.59 -0.83 -23.17
N LYS A 277 0.46 -1.17 -23.81
CA LYS A 277 -0.81 -1.41 -23.13
C LYS A 277 -1.12 -2.92 -23.18
N PRO A 278 -0.92 -3.67 -22.09
CA PRO A 278 -1.30 -5.08 -22.03
C PRO A 278 -2.76 -5.30 -22.48
N CYS A 279 -3.03 -6.39 -23.18
CA CYS A 279 -4.38 -6.88 -23.50
C CYS A 279 -5.22 -6.99 -22.23
N SER A 280 -4.61 -7.50 -21.16
CA SER A 280 -5.23 -7.67 -19.85
C SER A 280 -5.44 -6.38 -19.06
N SER A 281 -5.00 -5.20 -19.54
CA SER A 281 -5.37 -3.90 -18.98
C SER A 281 -6.67 -3.38 -19.60
N LYS A 282 -7.53 -2.75 -18.80
CA LYS A 282 -8.84 -2.25 -19.26
C LYS A 282 -8.67 -1.28 -20.42
N SER A 283 -9.18 -1.63 -21.60
CA SER A 283 -8.96 -0.83 -22.82
C SER A 283 -9.50 0.60 -22.76
N GLY A 284 -10.53 0.86 -21.92
CA GLY A 284 -11.12 2.20 -21.76
C GLY A 284 -10.39 3.12 -20.78
N ASN A 285 -9.37 2.66 -20.07
CA ASN A 285 -8.57 3.50 -19.17
C ASN A 285 -7.30 4.03 -19.88
N SER A 286 -6.65 5.02 -19.27
CA SER A 286 -5.43 5.61 -19.82
C SER A 286 -4.15 4.88 -19.40
N GLU A 287 -4.25 3.78 -18.63
CA GLU A 287 -3.07 3.06 -18.14
C GLU A 287 -2.28 2.41 -19.27
N VAL A 288 -0.96 2.65 -19.28
CA VAL A 288 0.05 2.03 -20.14
C VAL A 288 1.35 1.83 -19.32
N TYR A 289 2.30 1.07 -19.85
CA TYR A 289 3.57 0.77 -19.19
C TYR A 289 4.75 1.19 -20.07
N VAL A 290 5.70 1.91 -19.49
CA VAL A 290 7.01 2.18 -20.09
C VAL A 290 7.92 1.00 -19.79
N ILE A 291 8.31 0.29 -20.84
CA ILE A 291 9.21 -0.85 -20.79
C ILE A 291 10.61 -0.37 -21.17
N ASN A 292 11.49 -0.31 -20.18
CA ASN A 292 12.86 0.17 -20.32
C ASN A 292 13.81 -1.01 -20.18
N THR A 293 14.63 -1.28 -21.19
CA THR A 293 15.56 -2.41 -21.19
C THR A 293 16.98 -1.95 -21.50
N LYS A 294 17.94 -2.68 -20.92
CA LYS A 294 19.38 -2.41 -21.02
C LYS A 294 19.74 -1.00 -20.53
N TYR A 295 19.65 -0.81 -19.22
CA TYR A 295 20.11 0.42 -18.58
C TYR A 295 21.59 0.71 -18.89
N LYS A 296 21.92 1.92 -19.33
CA LYS A 296 23.30 2.33 -19.66
C LYS A 296 24.20 2.42 -18.42
N GLY A 297 23.58 2.52 -17.23
CA GLY A 297 24.26 2.55 -15.92
C GLY A 297 24.29 3.95 -15.31
N PHE A 298 24.50 4.03 -14.00
CA PHE A 298 24.45 5.29 -13.24
C PHE A 298 25.44 6.37 -13.73
N SER A 299 26.54 5.97 -14.36
CA SER A 299 27.53 6.89 -14.93
C SER A 299 26.92 7.86 -15.96
N SER A 300 25.84 7.49 -16.65
CA SER A 300 25.15 8.42 -17.56
C SER A 300 24.41 9.55 -16.84
N LEU A 301 24.15 9.41 -15.53
CA LEU A 301 23.37 10.36 -14.72
C LEU A 301 24.21 11.19 -13.75
N GLU A 302 25.49 10.85 -13.55
CA GLU A 302 26.34 11.46 -12.50
C GLU A 302 26.30 12.99 -12.48
N LYS A 303 26.36 13.63 -13.66
CA LYS A 303 26.33 15.09 -13.80
C LYS A 303 25.01 15.73 -13.35
N LEU A 304 23.89 15.03 -13.52
CA LEU A 304 22.56 15.51 -13.17
C LEU A 304 22.10 15.08 -11.77
N TRP A 305 22.67 14.00 -11.24
CA TRP A 305 22.15 13.31 -10.07
C TRP A 305 21.98 14.19 -8.84
N VAL A 306 22.94 15.08 -8.57
CA VAL A 306 22.87 16.00 -7.43
C VAL A 306 21.65 16.93 -7.55
N LYS A 307 21.39 17.48 -8.74
CA LYS A 307 20.25 18.38 -9.00
C LYS A 307 18.93 17.60 -8.93
N LEU A 308 18.86 16.41 -9.53
CA LEU A 308 17.69 15.53 -9.44
C LEU A 308 17.37 15.13 -7.99
N SER A 309 18.40 14.79 -7.21
CA SER A 309 18.27 14.45 -5.78
C SER A 309 17.77 15.63 -4.95
N ASN A 310 18.17 16.87 -5.28
CA ASN A 310 17.70 18.06 -4.58
C ASN A 310 16.22 18.32 -4.85
N VAL A 311 15.75 18.07 -6.08
CA VAL A 311 14.33 18.20 -6.43
C VAL A 311 13.49 17.11 -5.77
N TYR A 312 14.01 15.90 -5.61
CA TYR A 312 13.36 14.86 -4.80
C TYR A 312 13.16 15.33 -3.35
N LYS A 313 14.17 15.96 -2.74
CA LYS A 313 14.08 16.48 -1.37
C LYS A 313 13.09 17.64 -1.23
N ASP A 314 13.01 18.49 -2.25
CA ASP A 314 12.18 19.69 -2.24
C ASP A 314 11.17 19.65 -3.40
N LYS A 315 9.99 19.13 -3.08
CA LYS A 315 8.86 19.05 -4.01
C LYS A 315 8.48 20.42 -4.60
N THR A 316 8.74 21.53 -3.91
CA THR A 316 8.39 22.87 -4.44
C THR A 316 9.15 23.21 -5.72
N LEU A 317 10.39 22.69 -5.87
CA LEU A 317 11.16 22.82 -7.10
C LEU A 317 10.54 22.01 -8.24
N TYR A 318 10.04 20.81 -7.93
CA TYR A 318 9.35 19.97 -8.90
C TYR A 318 8.04 20.63 -9.39
N ASP A 319 7.28 21.23 -8.48
CA ASP A 319 6.00 21.86 -8.79
C ASP A 319 6.16 23.13 -9.64
N THR A 320 7.31 23.82 -9.55
CA THR A 320 7.51 25.14 -10.20
C THR A 320 8.41 25.11 -11.43
N LYS A 321 9.28 24.10 -11.57
CA LYS A 321 10.30 24.06 -12.62
C LYS A 321 10.19 22.80 -13.48
N SER A 322 10.56 22.91 -14.74
CA SER A 322 10.62 21.78 -15.67
C SER A 322 11.96 21.06 -15.59
N MET A 323 11.95 19.72 -15.68
CA MET A 323 13.18 18.93 -15.65
C MET A 323 14.15 19.36 -16.76
N PHE A 324 13.66 19.55 -18.00
CA PHE A 324 14.44 20.11 -19.09
C PHE A 324 13.66 21.23 -19.79
N HIS A 325 14.38 22.21 -20.33
CA HIS A 325 13.77 23.22 -21.19
C HIS A 325 13.40 22.60 -22.55
N SER A 326 12.29 23.04 -23.15
CA SER A 326 11.79 22.48 -24.42
C SER A 326 12.80 22.57 -25.56
N SER A 327 13.65 23.60 -25.58
CA SER A 327 14.68 23.78 -26.62
C SER A 327 15.81 22.75 -26.58
N ILE A 328 15.96 22.01 -25.48
CA ILE A 328 16.99 20.96 -25.33
C ILE A 328 16.47 19.63 -25.86
N ILE A 329 15.15 19.44 -25.87
CA ILE A 329 14.52 18.21 -26.34
C ILE A 329 14.50 18.23 -27.87
N PRO A 330 15.02 17.19 -28.54
CA PRO A 330 15.01 17.10 -30.00
C PRO A 330 13.60 17.19 -30.60
N THR A 331 13.48 17.85 -31.74
CA THR A 331 12.19 18.00 -32.43
C THR A 331 11.60 16.65 -32.88
N ASP A 332 12.44 15.71 -33.33
CA ASP A 332 12.00 14.36 -33.69
C ASP A 332 11.44 13.60 -32.48
N PHE A 333 11.97 13.84 -31.27
CA PHE A 333 11.38 13.30 -30.04
C PHE A 333 9.98 13.85 -29.78
N PHE A 334 9.74 15.16 -29.96
CA PHE A 334 8.38 15.71 -29.85
C PHE A 334 7.42 15.13 -30.88
N THR A 335 7.89 14.87 -32.10
CA THR A 335 7.10 14.18 -33.14
C THR A 335 6.73 12.76 -32.69
N GLU A 336 7.67 11.99 -32.15
CA GLU A 336 7.40 10.65 -31.62
C GLU A 336 6.44 10.67 -30.42
N ILE A 337 6.54 11.67 -29.54
CA ILE A 337 5.57 11.88 -28.45
C ILE A 337 4.17 12.12 -29.02
N SER A 338 4.05 12.98 -30.04
CA SER A 338 2.78 13.28 -30.70
C SER A 338 2.13 12.01 -31.26
N HIS A 339 2.90 11.22 -32.03
CA HIS A 339 2.45 9.95 -32.60
C HIS A 339 2.08 8.91 -31.53
N CYS A 340 2.90 8.77 -30.49
CA CYS A 340 2.62 7.85 -29.38
C CYS A 340 1.32 8.21 -28.67
N THR A 341 1.11 9.51 -28.40
CA THR A 341 -0.10 10.01 -27.76
C THR A 341 -1.33 9.75 -28.62
N ASP A 342 -1.28 10.05 -29.91
CA ASP A 342 -2.39 9.78 -30.84
C ASP A 342 -2.75 8.30 -30.90
N PHE A 343 -1.74 7.42 -30.97
CA PHE A 343 -1.93 5.97 -31.03
C PHE A 343 -2.72 5.41 -29.83
N PHE A 344 -2.40 5.83 -28.60
CA PHE A 344 -3.12 5.35 -27.41
C PHE A 344 -4.45 6.08 -27.21
N MET A 345 -4.52 7.37 -27.53
CA MET A 345 -5.74 8.17 -27.44
C MET A 345 -6.82 7.64 -28.38
N GLU A 346 -6.49 7.29 -29.62
CA GLU A 346 -7.41 6.74 -30.60
C GLU A 346 -8.04 5.43 -30.10
N LYS A 347 -7.21 4.50 -29.62
CA LYS A 347 -7.67 3.20 -29.08
C LYS A 347 -8.57 3.36 -27.86
N GLN A 348 -8.20 4.27 -26.95
CA GLN A 348 -9.01 4.55 -25.77
C GLN A 348 -10.35 5.17 -26.17
N THR A 349 -10.34 6.16 -27.06
CA THR A 349 -11.54 6.84 -27.56
C THR A 349 -12.48 5.86 -28.25
N GLN A 350 -11.96 5.04 -29.17
CA GLN A 350 -12.74 4.01 -29.85
C GLN A 350 -13.39 3.05 -28.85
N THR A 351 -12.65 2.58 -27.84
CA THR A 351 -13.19 1.70 -26.80
C THR A 351 -14.30 2.37 -25.98
N ILE A 352 -14.15 3.65 -25.62
CA ILE A 352 -15.17 4.37 -24.85
C ILE A 352 -16.45 4.54 -25.68
N LEU A 353 -16.32 5.00 -26.92
CA LEU A 353 -17.46 5.22 -27.82
C LEU A 353 -18.18 3.92 -28.17
N ASP A 354 -17.43 2.85 -28.43
CA ASP A 354 -17.98 1.50 -28.61
C ASP A 354 -18.82 1.07 -27.40
N ASN A 355 -18.27 1.18 -26.18
CA ASN A 355 -19.01 0.83 -24.97
C ASN A 355 -20.28 1.66 -24.79
N ILE A 356 -20.25 2.96 -25.13
CA ILE A 356 -21.42 3.85 -25.09
C ILE A 356 -22.47 3.37 -26.09
N TYR A 357 -22.08 3.13 -27.35
CA TYR A 357 -22.97 2.68 -28.40
C TYR A 357 -23.75 1.42 -27.96
N HIS A 358 -23.04 0.40 -27.49
CA HIS A 358 -23.66 -0.86 -27.08
C HIS A 358 -24.46 -0.74 -25.78
N PHE A 359 -24.12 0.19 -24.89
CA PHE A 359 -24.92 0.47 -23.70
C PHE A 359 -26.28 1.08 -24.05
N GLU A 360 -26.29 2.05 -24.96
CA GLU A 360 -27.50 2.79 -25.34
C GLU A 360 -28.43 1.97 -26.26
N HIS A 361 -27.87 1.20 -27.19
CA HIS A 361 -28.65 0.43 -28.17
C HIS A 361 -29.05 -0.97 -27.70
N LYS A 362 -28.59 -1.42 -26.52
CA LYS A 362 -28.83 -2.77 -25.98
C LYS A 362 -28.50 -3.91 -26.97
N SER A 363 -27.57 -3.66 -27.88
CA SER A 363 -27.11 -4.63 -28.86
C SER A 363 -26.35 -5.77 -28.19
N PHE A 364 -26.62 -7.00 -28.64
CA PHE A 364 -25.99 -8.21 -28.14
C PHE A 364 -24.89 -8.67 -29.09
N ASP A 365 -23.69 -8.10 -28.96
CA ASP A 365 -22.51 -8.74 -29.56
C ASP A 365 -22.18 -10.03 -28.83
N ASN A 366 -21.68 -11.02 -29.57
CA ASN A 366 -21.20 -12.27 -28.98
C ASN A 366 -19.80 -12.11 -28.37
N VAL A 367 -19.65 -11.15 -27.44
CA VAL A 367 -18.41 -10.84 -26.72
C VAL A 367 -17.88 -12.08 -25.97
N TYR A 368 -18.75 -13.03 -25.64
CA TYR A 368 -18.37 -14.29 -25.02
C TYR A 368 -17.35 -15.08 -25.85
N ILE A 369 -17.58 -15.20 -27.17
CA ILE A 369 -16.67 -15.90 -28.08
C ILE A 369 -15.32 -15.19 -28.11
N THR A 370 -15.33 -13.86 -28.27
CA THR A 370 -14.13 -13.02 -28.25
C THR A 370 -13.31 -13.21 -26.98
N LYS A 371 -13.96 -13.19 -25.80
CA LYS A 371 -13.28 -13.42 -24.51
C LYS A 371 -12.64 -14.79 -24.44
N SER A 372 -13.32 -15.82 -24.96
CA SER A 372 -12.83 -17.19 -24.95
C SER A 372 -11.58 -17.34 -25.83
N PHE A 373 -11.60 -16.77 -27.04
CA PHE A 373 -10.43 -16.76 -27.92
C PHE A 373 -9.27 -15.96 -27.36
N ILE A 374 -9.51 -14.77 -26.80
CA ILE A 374 -8.44 -13.96 -26.19
C ILE A 374 -7.83 -14.66 -25.00
N ALA A 375 -8.63 -15.29 -24.14
CA ALA A 375 -8.10 -16.08 -23.03
C ALA A 375 -7.27 -17.29 -23.52
N GLN A 376 -7.70 -17.94 -24.60
CA GLN A 376 -6.93 -19.03 -25.21
C GLN A 376 -5.61 -18.54 -25.80
N ILE A 377 -5.63 -17.44 -26.57
CA ILE A 377 -4.41 -16.82 -27.13
C ILE A 377 -3.47 -16.38 -26.00
N TYR A 378 -3.99 -15.78 -24.93
CA TYR A 378 -3.19 -15.39 -23.77
C TYR A 378 -2.44 -16.60 -23.19
N MET A 379 -3.13 -17.73 -23.00
CA MET A 379 -2.50 -18.95 -22.47
C MET A 379 -1.47 -19.54 -23.42
N THR A 380 -1.80 -19.67 -24.70
CA THR A 380 -0.93 -20.33 -25.69
C THR A 380 0.27 -19.46 -26.06
N LYS A 381 0.07 -18.15 -26.22
CA LYS A 381 1.14 -17.21 -26.60
C LYS A 381 2.24 -17.13 -25.55
N TYR A 382 1.89 -17.27 -24.27
CA TYR A 382 2.84 -17.15 -23.15
C TYR A 382 3.17 -18.50 -22.47
N ASP A 383 2.84 -19.63 -23.11
CA ASP A 383 3.14 -21.00 -22.65
C ASP A 383 2.87 -21.25 -21.15
N LEU A 384 1.71 -20.78 -20.68
CA LEU A 384 1.37 -20.80 -19.26
C LEU A 384 1.10 -22.23 -18.76
N LYS A 385 1.82 -22.62 -17.71
CA LYS A 385 1.77 -23.96 -17.10
C LYS A 385 1.62 -23.85 -15.58
N PRO A 386 0.92 -24.80 -14.92
CA PRO A 386 0.90 -24.83 -13.46
C PRO A 386 2.31 -25.06 -12.89
N ILE A 387 2.58 -24.46 -11.73
CA ILE A 387 3.79 -24.73 -10.95
C ILE A 387 3.41 -25.53 -9.69
N PRO A 388 4.32 -26.41 -9.18
CA PRO A 388 4.10 -27.09 -7.92
C PRO A 388 3.80 -26.12 -6.77
N LYS A 389 2.98 -26.55 -5.81
CA LYS A 389 2.54 -25.70 -4.68
C LYS A 389 3.73 -25.23 -3.84
N GLU A 390 4.75 -26.08 -3.71
CA GLU A 390 5.99 -25.85 -2.98
C GLU A 390 6.89 -24.79 -3.64
N GLN A 391 6.64 -24.47 -4.91
CA GLN A 391 7.35 -23.43 -5.64
C GLN A 391 6.64 -22.07 -5.62
N LYS A 392 5.44 -21.98 -5.02
CA LYS A 392 4.78 -20.71 -4.68
C LYS A 392 5.57 -20.01 -3.57
N ILE A 393 5.45 -18.69 -3.45
CA ILE A 393 6.19 -17.91 -2.44
C ILE A 393 5.67 -18.23 -1.05
N VAL A 394 4.34 -18.39 -0.90
CA VAL A 394 3.68 -18.72 0.36
C VAL A 394 2.94 -20.04 0.20
N PRO A 395 3.65 -21.19 0.24
CA PRO A 395 3.08 -22.48 -0.11
C PRO A 395 2.03 -22.98 0.90
N ILE A 396 2.08 -22.54 2.16
CA ILE A 396 1.25 -23.07 3.25
C ILE A 396 -0.18 -22.51 3.21
N ILE A 397 -0.33 -21.25 2.78
CA ILE A 397 -1.56 -20.47 2.95
C ILE A 397 -2.17 -20.16 1.59
N ASN A 398 -3.48 -20.37 1.42
CA ASN A 398 -4.17 -19.88 0.23
C ASN A 398 -4.48 -18.38 0.36
N ILE A 399 -3.55 -17.55 -0.09
CA ILE A 399 -3.65 -16.09 -0.01
C ILE A 399 -4.86 -15.56 -0.79
N THR A 400 -5.29 -16.25 -1.86
CA THR A 400 -6.40 -15.82 -2.72
C THR A 400 -7.72 -15.67 -1.94
N ASP A 401 -7.94 -16.51 -0.92
CA ASP A 401 -9.19 -16.55 -0.15
C ASP A 401 -9.12 -15.78 1.18
N ASN A 402 -7.92 -15.38 1.62
CA ASN A 402 -7.67 -14.84 2.97
C ASN A 402 -8.03 -13.37 3.17
N TRP A 403 -9.06 -12.84 2.50
CA TRP A 403 -9.47 -11.46 2.72
C TRP A 403 -10.01 -11.27 4.13
N ARG A 404 -9.39 -10.37 4.89
CA ARG A 404 -9.77 -10.05 6.26
C ARG A 404 -11.11 -9.32 6.25
N VAL A 405 -12.19 -10.07 6.43
CA VAL A 405 -13.52 -9.54 6.73
C VAL A 405 -13.85 -9.87 8.17
N HIS A 406 -13.70 -8.90 9.07
CA HIS A 406 -14.16 -9.06 10.45
C HIS A 406 -15.69 -8.97 10.51
N ARG A 407 -16.34 -9.99 11.07
CA ARG A 407 -17.79 -9.95 11.26
C ARG A 407 -18.11 -8.99 12.41
N THR A 408 -18.94 -7.99 12.13
CA THR A 408 -19.49 -7.14 13.19
C THR A 408 -20.68 -7.84 13.83
N VAL A 409 -20.56 -8.18 15.11
CA VAL A 409 -21.61 -8.84 15.88
C VAL A 409 -22.26 -7.85 16.84
N LYS A 410 -23.59 -7.82 16.88
CA LYS A 410 -24.34 -7.09 17.91
C LYS A 410 -24.31 -7.89 19.20
N ILE A 411 -23.42 -7.53 20.11
CA ILE A 411 -23.26 -8.23 21.38
C ILE A 411 -23.96 -7.43 22.48
N ARG A 412 -24.75 -8.13 23.30
CA ARG A 412 -25.33 -7.58 24.53
C ARG A 412 -24.46 -8.05 25.70
N GLY A 413 -23.71 -7.15 26.32
CA GLY A 413 -22.85 -7.44 27.47
C GLY A 413 -21.36 -7.50 27.13
N PHE A 414 -20.62 -8.34 27.85
CA PHE A 414 -19.16 -8.47 27.74
C PHE A 414 -18.76 -9.74 26.98
N MET A 415 -17.82 -9.61 26.05
CA MET A 415 -17.05 -10.70 25.44
C MET A 415 -15.88 -11.06 26.34
N LYS A 416 -15.69 -12.35 26.62
CA LYS A 416 -14.48 -12.85 27.28
C LYS A 416 -13.48 -13.30 26.23
N VAL A 417 -12.20 -12.95 26.39
CA VAL A 417 -11.12 -13.47 25.54
C VAL A 417 -10.74 -14.87 26.00
N SER A 418 -10.62 -15.80 25.05
CA SER A 418 -10.07 -17.13 25.29
C SER A 418 -8.55 -17.03 25.45
N MET A 419 -8.06 -17.39 26.64
CA MET A 419 -6.62 -17.35 26.94
C MET A 419 -5.86 -18.56 26.36
N GLU A 420 -6.56 -19.63 25.98
CA GLU A 420 -5.95 -20.81 25.36
C GLU A 420 -5.40 -20.48 23.96
N ASP A 421 -6.14 -19.71 23.17
CA ASP A 421 -5.76 -19.29 21.82
C ASP A 421 -4.55 -18.34 21.82
N LEU A 422 -4.41 -17.51 22.85
CA LEU A 422 -3.29 -16.57 22.99
C LEU A 422 -2.00 -17.24 23.48
N LYS A 423 -2.12 -18.31 24.29
CA LYS A 423 -0.98 -19.00 24.91
C LYS A 423 -0.29 -20.00 23.97
N GLN A 424 -1.00 -20.56 22.98
CA GLN A 424 -0.40 -21.52 22.03
C GLN A 424 0.75 -20.94 21.18
N MET A 425 0.90 -19.61 21.10
CA MET A 425 1.90 -18.97 20.23
C MET A 425 3.11 -18.38 20.96
N CYS A 426 3.07 -18.27 22.30
CA CYS A 426 4.12 -17.61 23.09
C CYS A 426 4.80 -18.60 24.04
N SER A 427 5.86 -19.28 23.59
CA SER A 427 6.66 -20.16 24.47
C SER A 427 7.76 -19.41 25.24
N LYS A 428 8.09 -18.16 24.87
CA LYS A 428 9.04 -17.26 25.57
C LYS A 428 8.61 -15.79 25.47
N SER A 429 8.73 -15.02 26.55
CA SER A 429 8.28 -13.63 26.65
C SER A 429 9.14 -12.61 25.88
N THR A 430 10.43 -12.92 25.65
CA THR A 430 11.38 -12.05 24.94
C THR A 430 11.18 -12.03 23.42
N ASP A 431 10.49 -13.03 22.87
CA ASP A 431 10.33 -13.19 21.41
C ASP A 431 9.11 -12.42 20.85
N ILE A 432 8.32 -11.78 21.72
CA ILE A 432 7.07 -11.08 21.35
C ILE A 432 7.35 -9.64 20.89
N LEU A 433 8.41 -9.02 21.41
CA LEU A 433 8.67 -7.60 21.22
C LEU A 433 9.29 -7.34 19.84
N GLN A 434 8.57 -6.60 19.00
CA GLN A 434 9.04 -6.11 17.71
C GLN A 434 8.78 -4.61 17.62
N ILE A 435 9.76 -3.81 18.08
CA ILE A 435 9.67 -2.35 18.10
C ILE A 435 10.01 -1.80 16.72
N GLU A 436 9.04 -1.15 16.09
CA GLU A 436 9.24 -0.38 14.86
C GLU A 436 9.06 1.12 15.14
N ILE A 437 10.05 1.90 14.75
CA ILE A 437 10.08 3.34 14.89
C ILE A 437 9.73 3.96 13.53
N GLY A 438 8.86 4.95 13.53
CA GLY A 438 8.43 5.63 12.32
C GLY A 438 8.02 7.07 12.58
N LYS A 439 7.38 7.69 11.59
CA LYS A 439 6.81 9.03 11.70
C LYS A 439 5.68 9.03 12.71
N GLN A 440 5.67 10.02 13.61
CA GLN A 440 4.59 10.13 14.59
C GLN A 440 3.20 10.19 13.92
N ILE A 441 2.25 9.44 14.46
CA ILE A 441 0.86 9.45 14.00
C ILE A 441 0.16 10.64 14.66
N THR A 442 -0.07 11.71 13.91
CA THR A 442 -0.84 12.87 14.41
C THR A 442 -2.33 12.60 14.38
N GLU A 443 -2.79 11.87 13.36
CA GLU A 443 -4.17 11.49 13.11
C GLU A 443 -4.21 10.05 12.60
N VAL A 444 -5.19 9.27 13.07
CA VAL A 444 -5.46 7.91 12.60
C VAL A 444 -6.38 8.00 11.38
N LYS A 445 -5.82 7.84 10.19
CA LYS A 445 -6.53 7.96 8.91
C LYS A 445 -7.03 6.60 8.39
N ASN A 446 -6.39 5.52 8.82
CA ASN A 446 -6.83 4.15 8.59
C ASN A 446 -6.68 3.33 9.88
N SER A 447 -7.41 2.22 9.98
CA SER A 447 -7.21 1.23 11.03
C SER A 447 -7.88 -0.07 10.62
N LYS A 448 -7.18 -1.20 10.78
CA LYS A 448 -7.79 -2.53 10.64
C LYS A 448 -8.54 -3.00 11.90
N PHE A 449 -8.59 -2.18 12.95
CA PHE A 449 -9.21 -2.50 14.23
C PHE A 449 -10.59 -1.85 14.41
N THR A 450 -11.12 -1.14 13.41
CA THR A 450 -12.46 -0.53 13.43
C THR A 450 -12.95 -0.21 12.01
N HIS A 451 -14.26 0.00 11.84
CA HIS A 451 -14.80 0.58 10.60
C HIS A 451 -14.22 1.96 10.32
N ARG A 452 -13.94 2.25 9.05
CA ARG A 452 -13.40 3.54 8.58
C ARG A 452 -14.23 4.73 9.04
N ASP A 453 -15.55 4.64 8.97
CA ASP A 453 -16.47 5.73 9.32
C ASP A 453 -16.35 6.13 10.79
N ASN A 454 -15.87 5.24 11.65
CA ASN A 454 -15.70 5.52 13.07
C ASN A 454 -14.50 6.43 13.36
N LEU A 455 -13.47 6.43 12.51
CA LEU A 455 -12.27 7.25 12.71
C LEU A 455 -12.61 8.75 12.69
N THR A 456 -13.60 9.15 11.87
CA THR A 456 -14.07 10.54 11.80
C THR A 456 -14.73 11.03 13.10
N LYS A 457 -15.12 10.12 14.00
CA LYS A 457 -15.77 10.44 15.28
C LYS A 457 -14.77 10.70 16.40
N ILE A 458 -13.49 10.31 16.24
CA ILE A 458 -12.45 10.44 17.27
C ILE A 458 -12.34 11.88 17.80
N PRO A 459 -12.27 12.93 16.96
CA PRO A 459 -12.14 14.31 17.48
C PRO A 459 -13.38 14.80 18.24
N HIS A 460 -14.53 14.14 18.04
CA HIS A 460 -15.82 14.50 18.62
C HIS A 460 -16.20 13.65 19.83
N MET A 461 -15.43 12.61 20.14
CA MET A 461 -15.73 11.66 21.22
C MET A 461 -15.94 12.35 22.57
N PHE A 462 -15.34 13.53 22.78
CA PHE A 462 -15.40 14.30 24.03
C PHE A 462 -16.39 15.46 24.05
N LYS A 463 -16.94 15.89 22.91
CA LYS A 463 -17.74 17.13 22.84
C LYS A 463 -19.09 17.03 23.55
N ASN A 464 -19.53 15.81 23.90
CA ASN A 464 -20.84 15.54 24.50
C ASN A 464 -20.79 15.00 25.94
N ILE A 465 -19.66 15.06 26.64
CA ILE A 465 -19.57 14.59 28.02
C ILE A 465 -20.17 15.65 28.95
N LYS A 466 -21.52 15.67 29.01
CA LYS A 466 -22.27 16.38 30.03
C LYS A 466 -21.95 15.78 31.40
N LYS A 467 -21.27 16.58 32.23
CA LYS A 467 -21.20 16.53 33.71
C LYS A 467 -21.44 15.14 34.33
N SER A 468 -20.37 14.48 34.73
CA SER A 468 -20.42 13.36 35.67
C SER A 468 -21.32 13.72 36.85
N THR A 469 -22.35 12.92 37.11
CA THR A 469 -23.17 13.07 38.32
C THR A 469 -22.29 12.83 39.57
N GLN A 470 -22.66 13.41 40.71
CA GLN A 470 -21.96 13.13 41.99
C GLN A 470 -21.91 11.63 42.31
N LEU A 471 -22.90 10.86 41.85
CA LEU A 471 -22.91 9.40 41.99
C LEU A 471 -21.82 8.74 41.14
N TYR A 472 -21.65 9.17 39.89
CA TYR A 472 -20.60 8.64 39.01
C TYR A 472 -19.21 8.87 39.60
N SER A 473 -18.92 10.09 40.06
CA SER A 473 -17.62 10.40 40.66
C SER A 473 -17.37 9.60 41.95
N LYS A 474 -18.41 9.40 42.78
CA LYS A 474 -18.31 8.59 43.99
C LYS A 474 -18.06 7.11 43.68
N LEU A 475 -18.70 6.56 42.65
CA LEU A 475 -18.47 5.18 42.18
C LEU A 475 -17.06 5.02 41.61
N LEU A 476 -16.61 5.95 40.78
CA LEU A 476 -15.26 5.93 40.21
C LEU A 476 -14.20 5.98 41.32
N ASN A 477 -14.39 6.83 42.33
CA ASN A 477 -13.52 6.90 43.50
C ASN A 477 -13.48 5.60 44.30
N LEU A 478 -14.61 4.87 44.41
CA LEU A 478 -14.63 3.57 45.06
C LEU A 478 -13.91 2.50 44.24
N LEU A 479 -14.07 2.51 42.91
CA LEU A 479 -13.37 1.59 42.01
C LEU A 479 -11.85 1.81 42.03
N ASN A 480 -11.40 3.07 42.04
CA ASN A 480 -9.99 3.46 42.08
C ASN A 480 -9.24 3.00 43.35
N LYS A 481 -9.95 2.70 44.44
CA LYS A 481 -9.31 2.16 45.65
C LYS A 481 -8.76 0.75 45.44
N MET A 482 -9.46 -0.06 44.65
CA MET A 482 -9.17 -1.50 44.47
C MET A 482 -8.61 -1.83 43.08
N ASN A 483 -8.77 -0.92 42.11
CA ASN A 483 -8.41 -1.14 40.71
C ASN A 483 -7.64 0.06 40.16
N VAL A 484 -6.90 -0.16 39.09
CA VAL A 484 -6.37 0.90 38.24
C VAL A 484 -7.42 1.19 37.18
N VAL A 485 -8.06 2.36 37.25
CA VAL A 485 -9.04 2.79 36.24
C VAL A 485 -8.41 3.86 35.38
N ILE A 486 -8.37 3.62 34.08
CA ILE A 486 -7.84 4.57 33.10
C ILE A 486 -9.00 4.94 32.16
N ASN A 487 -9.39 6.21 32.18
CA ASN A 487 -10.47 6.71 31.35
C ASN A 487 -9.91 7.55 30.20
N VAL A 488 -10.50 7.42 29.01
CA VAL A 488 -10.11 8.22 27.85
C VAL A 488 -10.23 9.73 28.11
N ASP A 489 -11.13 10.13 29.02
CA ASP A 489 -11.34 11.53 29.44
C ASP A 489 -10.12 12.17 30.12
N ASP A 490 -9.20 11.33 30.61
CA ASP A 490 -7.96 11.79 31.23
C ASP A 490 -6.91 12.23 30.19
N PHE A 491 -7.20 12.06 28.90
CA PHE A 491 -6.27 12.31 27.79
C PHE A 491 -6.83 13.24 26.71
N SER A 492 -5.93 13.89 25.97
CA SER A 492 -6.28 14.67 24.77
C SER A 492 -6.05 13.84 23.50
N LEU A 493 -7.09 13.63 22.68
CA LEU A 493 -6.95 13.01 21.35
C LEU A 493 -6.68 14.02 20.22
N GLN A 494 -6.30 15.27 20.54
CA GLN A 494 -5.96 16.25 19.50
C GLN A 494 -4.71 15.86 18.70
N LEU A 495 -3.76 15.19 19.34
CA LEU A 495 -2.54 14.68 18.73
C LEU A 495 -2.37 13.22 19.14
N PHE A 496 -2.66 12.30 18.22
CA PHE A 496 -2.83 10.89 18.57
C PHE A 496 -1.59 10.26 19.21
N HIS A 497 -0.39 10.53 18.69
CA HIS A 497 0.88 10.09 19.30
C HIS A 497 1.02 10.47 20.79
N ARG A 498 0.58 11.67 21.19
CA ARG A 498 0.64 12.10 22.61
C ARG A 498 -0.29 11.28 23.47
N PHE A 499 -1.48 10.98 22.97
CA PHE A 499 -2.42 10.09 23.66
C PHE A 499 -1.83 8.70 23.86
N GLN A 500 -1.27 8.10 22.81
CA GLN A 500 -0.64 6.78 22.90
C GLN A 500 0.44 6.72 23.97
N ARG A 501 1.35 7.71 23.95
CA ARG A 501 2.45 7.81 24.90
C ARG A 501 1.96 8.05 26.33
N ALA A 502 0.98 8.93 26.52
CA ALA A 502 0.41 9.19 27.84
C ALA A 502 -0.29 7.96 28.42
N LEU A 503 -1.05 7.23 27.59
CA LEU A 503 -1.69 5.99 27.99
C LEU A 503 -0.66 4.91 28.37
N PHE A 504 0.42 4.77 27.58
CA PHE A 504 1.53 3.89 27.92
C PHE A 504 2.14 4.24 29.29
N GLN A 505 2.40 5.52 29.55
CA GLN A 505 3.00 5.97 30.81
C GLN A 505 2.08 5.67 32.01
N GLU A 506 0.77 5.89 31.87
CA GLU A 506 -0.20 5.58 32.92
C GLU A 506 -0.22 4.07 33.23
N ILE A 507 -0.17 3.22 32.19
CA ILE A 507 -0.07 1.77 32.35
C ILE A 507 1.24 1.38 33.04
N PHE A 508 2.37 1.93 32.57
CA PHE A 508 3.70 1.60 33.08
C PHE A 508 3.86 1.93 34.57
N GLN A 509 3.37 3.09 35.01
CA GLN A 509 3.46 3.51 36.40
C GLN A 509 2.61 2.65 37.34
N ASN A 510 1.50 2.09 36.85
CA ASN A 510 0.54 1.37 37.67
C ASN A 510 0.65 -0.16 37.61
N ILE A 511 1.33 -0.75 36.61
CA ILE A 511 1.40 -2.21 36.42
C ILE A 511 1.98 -2.96 37.63
N SER A 512 2.86 -2.30 38.40
CA SER A 512 3.51 -2.87 39.58
C SER A 512 2.59 -3.01 40.80
N GLN A 513 1.38 -2.45 40.76
CA GLN A 513 0.47 -2.47 41.90
C GLN A 513 -0.29 -3.79 42.06
N GLU A 514 -0.15 -4.75 41.13
CA GLU A 514 -0.86 -6.04 41.12
C GLU A 514 -2.38 -5.88 41.30
N LYS A 515 -2.94 -4.84 40.69
CA LYS A 515 -4.39 -4.56 40.68
C LYS A 515 -5.01 -4.94 39.34
N ASN A 516 -6.33 -5.09 39.34
CA ASN A 516 -7.10 -5.17 38.10
C ASN A 516 -6.98 -3.85 37.32
N PHE A 517 -6.93 -3.94 35.99
CA PHE A 517 -7.00 -2.78 35.10
C PHE A 517 -8.40 -2.66 34.50
N ILE A 518 -8.94 -1.45 34.50
CA ILE A 518 -10.22 -1.11 33.90
C ILE A 518 -9.99 0.05 32.94
N PHE A 519 -10.05 -0.22 31.64
CA PHE A 519 -10.01 0.81 30.61
C PHE A 519 -11.43 1.26 30.28
N ILE A 520 -11.69 2.56 30.35
CA ILE A 520 -12.99 3.16 30.06
C ILE A 520 -12.88 4.03 28.80
N ASN A 521 -13.68 3.68 27.81
CA ASN A 521 -13.85 4.35 26.52
C ASN A 521 -12.56 4.54 25.71
N ILE A 522 -11.51 3.75 25.95
CA ILE A 522 -10.23 3.89 25.25
C ILE A 522 -10.32 3.25 23.85
N PRO A 523 -10.06 3.99 22.76
CA PRO A 523 -10.05 3.43 21.41
C PRO A 523 -8.72 2.74 21.10
N PHE A 524 -8.73 1.41 21.01
CA PHE A 524 -7.55 0.61 20.64
C PHE A 524 -7.50 0.44 19.12
N ILE A 525 -7.06 1.49 18.43
CA ILE A 525 -7.19 1.63 16.97
C ILE A 525 -5.87 1.70 16.20
N SER A 526 -4.73 1.58 16.88
CA SER A 526 -3.40 1.52 16.25
C SER A 526 -2.63 0.25 16.63
N HIS A 527 -1.65 -0.14 15.82
CA HIS A 527 -0.78 -1.27 16.07
C HIS A 527 -0.03 -1.14 17.39
N PHE A 528 0.44 0.07 17.73
CA PHE A 528 1.05 0.35 19.02
C PHE A 528 0.08 0.03 20.18
N LEU A 529 -1.13 0.59 20.16
CA LEU A 529 -2.09 0.42 21.25
C LEU A 529 -2.59 -1.03 21.35
N VAL A 530 -2.88 -1.66 20.22
CA VAL A 530 -3.32 -3.06 20.18
C VAL A 530 -2.21 -4.00 20.63
N GLY A 531 -0.96 -3.75 20.22
CA GLY A 531 0.22 -4.45 20.73
C GLY A 531 0.39 -4.29 22.23
N LEU A 532 0.15 -3.08 22.76
CA LEU A 532 0.24 -2.80 24.19
C LEU A 532 -0.82 -3.59 24.97
N LEU A 533 -2.05 -3.59 24.47
CA LEU A 533 -3.13 -4.40 25.04
C LEU A 533 -2.82 -5.90 24.96
N TYR A 534 -2.29 -6.37 23.82
CA TYR A 534 -1.89 -7.77 23.63
C TYR A 534 -0.88 -8.21 24.70
N ILE A 535 0.15 -7.40 24.97
CA ILE A 535 1.14 -7.66 26.02
C ILE A 535 0.49 -7.69 27.40
N LEU A 536 -0.40 -6.74 27.70
CA LEU A 536 -1.09 -6.67 29.00
C LEU A 536 -1.99 -7.87 29.26
N VAL A 537 -2.67 -8.40 28.25
CA VAL A 537 -3.61 -9.52 28.39
C VAL A 537 -2.92 -10.74 29.04
N PHE A 538 -1.64 -11.00 28.76
CA PHE A 538 -0.90 -12.12 29.35
C PHE A 538 -0.70 -12.03 30.87
N ALA A 539 -0.79 -10.82 31.44
CA ALA A 539 -0.58 -10.58 32.86
C ALA A 539 -1.81 -10.93 33.73
N TYR A 540 -2.95 -11.27 33.12
CA TYR A 540 -4.23 -11.43 33.82
C TYR A 540 -4.90 -12.77 33.52
N GLU A 541 -5.62 -13.32 34.49
CA GLU A 541 -6.33 -14.60 34.31
C GLU A 541 -7.60 -14.45 33.47
N SER A 542 -8.22 -13.26 33.50
CA SER A 542 -9.52 -13.03 32.88
C SER A 542 -9.59 -11.65 32.23
N VAL A 543 -10.02 -11.63 30.96
CA VAL A 543 -10.08 -10.42 30.14
C VAL A 543 -11.45 -10.30 29.50
N HIS A 544 -12.10 -9.15 29.70
CA HIS A 544 -13.46 -8.88 29.23
C HIS A 544 -13.54 -7.57 28.45
N PHE A 545 -14.29 -7.56 27.35
CA PHE A 545 -14.53 -6.40 26.48
C PHE A 545 -16.03 -6.15 26.34
N GLY A 546 -16.52 -4.93 26.52
CA GLY A 546 -17.91 -4.62 26.23
C GLY A 546 -18.37 -3.28 26.75
N SER A 547 -19.37 -2.69 26.10
CA SER A 547 -20.00 -1.43 26.53
C SER A 547 -19.01 -0.27 26.76
N GLY A 548 -17.96 -0.19 25.94
CA GLY A 548 -16.89 0.81 26.11
C GLY A 548 -15.96 0.55 27.29
N ILE A 549 -15.97 -0.64 27.89
CA ILE A 549 -15.10 -1.01 29.00
C ILE A 549 -14.28 -2.24 28.64
N ILE A 550 -13.00 -2.25 29.02
CA ILE A 550 -12.13 -3.43 29.02
C ILE A 550 -11.68 -3.69 30.46
N ILE A 551 -11.85 -4.92 30.93
CA ILE A 551 -11.48 -5.34 32.30
C ILE A 551 -10.43 -6.43 32.20
N LEU A 552 -9.24 -6.17 32.76
CA LEU A 552 -8.20 -7.15 33.01
C LEU A 552 -8.24 -7.49 34.51
N SER A 553 -8.68 -8.69 34.85
CA SER A 553 -8.93 -9.10 36.23
C SER A 553 -8.14 -10.33 36.64
N LYS A 554 -7.82 -10.38 37.94
CA LYS A 554 -7.00 -11.42 38.58
C LYS A 554 -5.57 -11.41 38.02
N PRO A 555 -4.75 -10.41 38.40
CA PRO A 555 -3.37 -10.33 37.96
C PRO A 555 -2.58 -11.56 38.42
N ILE A 556 -1.68 -12.01 37.55
CA ILE A 556 -0.82 -13.18 37.78
C ILE A 556 0.58 -12.65 38.13
N PRO A 557 1.05 -12.72 39.39
CA PRO A 557 2.24 -11.98 39.84
C PRO A 557 3.50 -12.18 38.99
N HIS A 558 3.81 -13.42 38.61
CA HIS A 558 5.00 -13.70 37.78
C HIS A 558 4.86 -13.16 36.34
N GLN A 559 3.65 -13.14 35.78
CA GLN A 559 3.41 -12.54 34.46
C GLN A 559 3.40 -11.02 34.51
N ILE A 560 2.92 -10.42 35.61
CA ILE A 560 3.02 -8.98 35.86
C ILE A 560 4.48 -8.54 35.88
N ALA A 561 5.35 -9.30 36.56
CA ALA A 561 6.80 -9.04 36.55
C ALA A 561 7.39 -9.12 35.13
N ASN A 562 7.00 -10.13 34.34
CA ASN A 562 7.43 -10.26 32.94
C ASN A 562 6.97 -9.08 32.08
N VAL A 563 5.68 -8.72 32.17
CA VAL A 563 5.11 -7.58 31.42
C VAL A 563 5.78 -6.29 31.84
N LYS A 564 6.04 -6.08 33.13
CA LYS A 564 6.78 -4.91 33.62
C LYS A 564 8.16 -4.79 32.96
N ASN A 565 8.89 -5.89 32.84
CA ASN A 565 10.20 -5.88 32.17
C ASN A 565 10.08 -5.46 30.69
N ILE A 566 9.07 -5.98 29.98
CA ILE A 566 8.78 -5.57 28.59
C ILE A 566 8.46 -4.08 28.51
N LEU A 567 7.59 -3.57 29.40
CA LEU A 567 7.24 -2.15 29.44
C LEU A 567 8.44 -1.26 29.81
N SER A 568 9.34 -1.73 30.67
CA SER A 568 10.60 -1.03 30.97
C SER A 568 11.50 -0.90 29.74
N GLU A 569 11.58 -1.94 28.90
CA GLU A 569 12.31 -1.86 27.63
C GLU A 569 11.66 -0.86 26.66
N LEU A 570 10.32 -0.83 26.60
CA LEU A 570 9.59 0.17 25.81
C LEU A 570 9.84 1.60 26.31
N ASP A 571 9.85 1.81 27.62
CA ASP A 571 10.11 3.13 28.23
C ASP A 571 11.53 3.62 27.91
N LEU A 572 12.52 2.72 27.99
CA LEU A 572 13.88 3.01 27.55
C LEU A 572 13.96 3.40 26.07
N ASN A 573 13.19 2.73 25.21
CA ASN A 573 13.12 3.09 23.78
C ASN A 573 12.49 4.48 23.58
N PHE A 574 11.42 4.82 24.29
CA PHE A 574 10.86 6.18 24.27
C PHE A 574 11.86 7.23 24.76
N TYR A 575 12.61 6.93 25.83
CA TYR A 575 13.64 7.81 26.34
C TYR A 575 14.76 8.05 25.31
N ASN A 576 15.24 6.99 24.67
CA ASN A 576 16.26 7.07 23.62
C ASN A 576 15.75 7.82 22.38
N LEU A 577 14.48 7.62 22.00
CA LEU A 577 13.84 8.33 20.90
C LEU A 577 13.81 9.85 21.11
N ASP A 578 13.50 10.30 22.32
CA ASP A 578 13.52 11.73 22.65
C ASP A 578 14.90 12.36 22.48
N GLN A 579 15.98 11.58 22.69
CA GLN A 579 17.34 12.03 22.41
C GLN A 579 17.64 12.09 20.91
N LEU A 580 17.19 11.09 20.14
CA LEU A 580 17.44 10.93 18.70
C LEU A 580 16.63 11.86 17.79
N ASN A 581 15.51 12.41 18.27
CA ASN A 581 14.60 13.25 17.49
C ASN A 581 15.26 14.51 16.88
N LYS A 582 16.46 14.90 17.34
CA LYS A 582 17.21 16.04 16.79
C LYS A 582 17.89 15.77 15.44
N GLU A 583 18.05 14.51 15.05
CA GLU A 583 18.84 14.12 13.87
C GLU A 583 17.99 13.74 12.64
N SER A 584 16.67 13.55 12.80
CA SER A 584 15.78 13.18 11.71
C SER A 584 15.08 14.36 11.06
N ASN A 585 14.80 14.23 9.76
CA ASN A 585 14.02 15.20 8.98
C ASN A 585 12.52 15.21 9.35
N PHE A 586 12.08 14.39 10.30
CA PHE A 586 10.71 14.27 10.77
C PHE A 586 10.68 13.84 12.25
N ASN A 587 9.56 14.07 12.92
CA ASN A 587 9.34 13.65 14.30
C ASN A 587 9.05 12.15 14.37
N LYS A 588 9.82 11.41 15.17
CA LYS A 588 9.69 9.96 15.33
C LYS A 588 8.79 9.58 16.50
N ASP A 589 8.18 8.41 16.38
CA ASP A 589 7.42 7.74 17.44
C ASP A 589 7.53 6.20 17.31
N ILE A 590 7.17 5.48 18.36
CA ILE A 590 7.00 4.01 18.29
C ILE A 590 5.64 3.71 17.65
N ILE A 591 5.67 2.99 16.52
CA ILE A 591 4.46 2.72 15.72
C ILE A 591 3.92 1.32 15.99
N GLN A 592 4.82 0.37 16.20
CA GLN A 592 4.49 -1.03 16.39
C GLN A 592 5.41 -1.61 17.46
N ILE A 593 4.87 -2.50 18.29
CA ILE A 593 5.63 -3.21 19.35
C ILE A 593 5.42 -4.73 19.31
N VAL A 594 4.50 -5.21 18.46
CA VAL A 594 4.23 -6.64 18.25
C VAL A 594 4.06 -6.86 16.75
N SER A 595 4.60 -7.97 16.25
CA SER A 595 4.49 -8.33 14.84
C SER A 595 3.02 -8.43 14.39
N PRO A 596 2.64 -7.87 13.23
CA PRO A 596 1.29 -8.00 12.70
C PRO A 596 0.87 -9.47 12.57
N ASN A 597 1.79 -10.36 12.21
CA ASN A 597 1.52 -11.79 12.06
C ASN A 597 1.04 -12.45 13.36
N LEU A 598 1.50 -12.00 14.53
CA LEU A 598 1.05 -12.50 15.83
C LEU A 598 -0.33 -11.97 16.20
N LEU A 599 -0.60 -10.70 15.87
CA LEU A 599 -1.91 -10.11 16.11
C LEU A 599 -2.96 -10.75 15.19
N ASP A 600 -2.62 -10.94 13.93
CA ASP A 600 -3.54 -11.33 12.85
C ASP A 600 -4.00 -12.80 12.93
N THR A 601 -3.25 -13.66 13.63
CA THR A 601 -3.65 -15.06 13.90
C THR A 601 -4.49 -15.22 15.17
N SER A 602 -4.65 -14.16 15.96
CA SER A 602 -5.35 -14.22 17.26
C SER A 602 -6.84 -13.90 17.15
N CYS A 603 -7.66 -14.52 18.00
CA CYS A 603 -9.08 -14.14 18.18
C CYS A 603 -9.25 -12.72 18.79
N LEU A 604 -8.15 -12.11 19.26
CA LEU A 604 -8.15 -10.79 19.88
C LEU A 604 -8.50 -9.69 18.88
N ILE A 605 -8.04 -9.76 17.63
CA ILE A 605 -8.38 -8.72 16.64
C ILE A 605 -9.88 -8.64 16.40
N GLU A 606 -10.58 -9.77 16.25
CA GLU A 606 -12.03 -9.75 16.07
C GLU A 606 -12.75 -9.19 17.30
N THR A 607 -12.23 -9.49 18.50
CA THR A 607 -12.73 -8.91 19.75
C THR A 607 -12.55 -7.40 19.79
N ILE A 608 -11.36 -6.90 19.44
CA ILE A 608 -11.04 -5.46 19.40
C ILE A 608 -11.87 -4.76 18.32
N TRP A 609 -12.00 -5.34 17.14
CA TRP A 609 -12.86 -4.86 16.06
C TRP A 609 -14.28 -4.64 16.54
N ASN A 610 -14.86 -5.62 17.23
CA ASN A 610 -16.22 -5.53 17.76
C ASN A 610 -16.32 -4.52 18.91
N TYR A 611 -15.32 -4.47 19.80
CA TYR A 611 -15.24 -3.48 20.88
C TYR A 611 -15.23 -2.04 20.34
N ASN A 612 -14.30 -1.71 19.44
CA ASN A 612 -14.19 -0.38 18.87
C ASN A 612 -15.47 -0.01 18.11
N ASN A 613 -16.01 -0.92 17.30
CA ASN A 613 -17.24 -0.64 16.57
C ASN A 613 -18.42 -0.35 17.51
N GLN A 614 -18.52 -1.02 18.66
CA GLN A 614 -19.52 -0.70 19.68
C GLN A 614 -19.24 0.65 20.36
N LEU A 615 -17.98 0.96 20.67
CA LEU A 615 -17.57 2.24 21.25
C LEU A 615 -18.04 3.42 20.38
N PHE A 616 -17.99 3.28 19.05
CA PHE A 616 -18.39 4.31 18.10
C PHE A 616 -19.83 4.21 17.56
N CYS A 617 -20.51 3.08 17.80
CA CYS A 617 -21.92 2.87 17.44
C CYS A 617 -22.84 3.31 18.59
N GLN A 618 -23.14 4.61 18.65
CA GLN A 618 -24.45 5.21 19.01
C GLN A 618 -24.28 6.54 19.76
N ASN A 619 -25.20 7.47 19.50
CA ASN A 619 -25.56 8.62 20.35
C ASN A 619 -26.01 8.22 21.80
N GLN A 620 -25.75 6.99 22.25
CA GLN A 620 -26.30 6.39 23.48
C GLN A 620 -25.29 5.59 24.32
N CYS A 621 -24.04 5.37 23.89
CA CYS A 621 -23.07 4.64 24.73
C CYS A 621 -22.69 5.42 26.00
N PHE A 622 -22.79 6.74 26.00
CA PHE A 622 -22.43 7.57 27.14
C PHE A 622 -23.44 7.53 28.31
N VAL A 623 -24.61 6.89 28.16
CA VAL A 623 -25.67 6.91 29.20
C VAL A 623 -26.02 5.52 29.74
N ARG A 624 -25.59 4.43 29.09
CA ARG A 624 -25.97 3.06 29.52
C ARG A 624 -24.99 2.37 30.48
N THR A 625 -23.84 2.95 30.76
CA THR A 625 -22.76 2.26 31.48
C THR A 625 -23.05 2.03 32.97
N VAL A 626 -24.00 2.73 33.59
CA VAL A 626 -24.32 2.57 35.01
C VAL A 626 -25.60 1.74 35.27
N HIS A 627 -26.48 1.57 34.29
CA HIS A 627 -27.77 0.89 34.51
C HIS A 627 -27.73 -0.64 34.40
N SER A 628 -26.64 -1.24 33.92
CA SER A 628 -26.51 -2.70 33.78
C SER A 628 -25.32 -3.31 34.51
N PHE A 629 -24.58 -2.51 35.31
CA PHE A 629 -23.53 -3.02 36.17
C PHE A 629 -24.14 -3.65 37.42
N ASP A 630 -24.25 -4.98 37.44
CA ASP A 630 -24.50 -5.71 38.68
C ASP A 630 -23.20 -5.71 39.51
N ILE A 631 -23.08 -4.69 40.37
CA ILE A 631 -21.95 -4.43 41.28
C ILE A 631 -21.56 -5.68 42.10
N LYS A 632 -22.44 -6.68 42.23
CA LYS A 632 -22.15 -7.92 42.96
C LYS A 632 -21.01 -8.76 42.36
N ARG A 633 -20.68 -8.64 41.07
CA ARG A 633 -19.64 -9.46 40.43
C ARG A 633 -18.20 -8.95 40.57
N LEU A 634 -17.98 -7.73 41.06
CA LEU A 634 -16.62 -7.18 41.26
C LEU A 634 -16.01 -7.49 42.64
N LYS A 635 -16.74 -8.20 43.51
CA LYS A 635 -16.27 -8.60 44.85
C LYS A 635 -15.63 -9.99 44.91
N THR A 636 -15.46 -10.66 43.77
CA THR A 636 -14.89 -12.00 43.58
C THR A 636 -14.02 -12.01 42.33
#